data_AF-A0A7Y5FSU5-F1
#
_entry.id   AF-A0A7Y5FSU5-F1
#
_cell.length_a   1.000
_cell.length_b   1.000
_cell.length_c   1.000
_cell.angle_alpha   90.00
_cell.angle_beta   90.00
_cell.angle_gamma   90.00
#
_symmetry.space_group_name_H-M   'P 1'
#
loop_
_entity.id
_entity.type
_entity.pdbx_description
1 polymer ?
#
loop_
_entity_poly.entity_id
_entity_poly.type
_entity_poly.pdbx_seq_one_letter_code
_entity_poly.pdbx_strand_id
1 'polypeptide(L)'
;MAVQSNCGQIFAGEVSGAQRGIWGLAGSPYTVVGDIVIPAGETLEIKPGVVVKFTGYYSIQVHGTLIANGGVADRIVFTSMYDNEFGRLGTPSRKLPSQRDWRGIEFRGENHNNSSLVYCIVRYSDQAVIAKSSRPALRNLIITDCNTSKLILNGQTTAVVDGVAHDYSPGGEIEVVTRITNEATPHETAAPANNTPANNNTSLPAEPEPEATSFTTDAKLFGIVSDEETGERLPGANIELIPEGIEGQATGAASGANGEFEIDSVVPGIYMIMITYVGYDKKTLGNVELAPGMTKGLEITLTHIGLQLNPVIVTASRRPEKVFEAPAAITLLEDEQLQKSVISPVEHLKNVPAVDFAATGINQANVVVRGFNNVFSGALLALTDNRIAGLPSLRFNAYNLIPPGNDDLERIEIVSGPGAALYGPNSANGVLHLITKSPFGSEGTTVSAGGGERIEFIGAFRHANSFNDRIGYRISGQYYRGVDWPYRDPAEPEFFSVNGQNVPSPGRDFNVTRFSADGRVDFRPITGMTTIVSAGVSQISDIELTGIGAAQAVDWRFSYAQGRLYYKNFFAQAYLNMSDAGDTFLLRTGAPIIDKSTLMAGHVQHGITLFKRQRFTYGLDYLQTKPSTGGTINNRHEAYDRIDEKGAFLQSETAISSKLDLILAARLDDHTFIKKQVASSRAALLLKPQTNHAVRFTFNQAYGTPTANNLFLDILSASVPTRALNPLLEPFVGPVFFNLYAEGTAPRRGGFPRQSRGGFTFRYDNAQRPQMISLFGPALGMGNAYLPPDVNAVWPVLRNIILAAQPPGPNKDALSAALPQNLSAQVPGIFKAFNPTTRAFDAPVTTVTNIPLTKPTTTTTFEVGYKGLLGQRLLASVDVYRSRVRDFVGPLIVETPHVFIDPGTLAPVLARDLTANGFSAALAQATAQSLAQSLAELPLGLLSPQEIQNATDVILTYRNFGDVSFYGTDISFNYNASRSWRFGLNYSFVSKDFFAKSAKQPHDIALNAPKHKLGASVHYREANTGLDGELRVRYIEGFPVNSGVYIGAVQTYTIADLDAGYAIGSNTRTSLAVQNVFDRPYRAFVGAPIIGRLMILRLVQSF
;
A
#
# COMPACT_ATOMS: atom_id res chain seq x y z
N MET A 1 -31.93 -17.07 -29.90
CA MET A 1 -31.84 -17.83 -28.64
C MET A 1 -31.23 -16.91 -27.59
N ALA A 2 -32.01 -16.54 -26.59
CA ALA A 2 -31.64 -15.57 -25.56
C ALA A 2 -30.72 -16.22 -24.52
N VAL A 3 -29.59 -15.56 -24.25
CA VAL A 3 -28.63 -15.90 -23.20
C VAL A 3 -29.12 -15.24 -21.91
N GLN A 4 -29.38 -16.05 -20.88
CA GLN A 4 -29.67 -15.57 -19.53
C GLN A 4 -28.40 -14.95 -18.92
N SER A 5 -28.47 -13.65 -18.67
CA SER A 5 -27.55 -12.90 -17.81
C SER A 5 -27.89 -13.16 -16.34
N ASN A 6 -27.08 -13.95 -15.63
CA ASN A 6 -27.09 -13.94 -14.16
C ASN A 6 -25.95 -13.05 -13.67
N CYS A 7 -26.30 -11.79 -13.42
CA CYS A 7 -25.49 -10.78 -12.76
C CYS A 7 -25.88 -10.73 -11.27
N GLY A 8 -24.89 -10.72 -10.37
CA GLY A 8 -24.95 -10.18 -9.00
C GLY A 8 -25.89 -10.83 -7.98
N GLN A 9 -25.36 -11.41 -6.89
CA GLN A 9 -26.15 -11.60 -5.66
C GLN A 9 -26.16 -10.32 -4.80
N ILE A 10 -27.16 -9.51 -5.12
CA ILE A 10 -27.98 -8.52 -4.40
C ILE A 10 -27.72 -8.34 -2.87
N PHE A 11 -27.42 -7.09 -2.49
CA PHE A 11 -27.53 -6.54 -1.13
C PHE A 11 -28.99 -6.51 -0.65
N ALA A 12 -29.24 -6.56 0.66
CA ALA A 12 -30.57 -6.26 1.22
C ALA A 12 -31.09 -4.92 0.63
N GLY A 13 -32.33 -4.95 0.13
CA GLY A 13 -32.76 -4.22 -1.07
C GLY A 13 -32.54 -2.71 -1.07
N GLU A 14 -31.50 -2.27 -1.77
CA GLU A 14 -31.44 -0.88 -2.26
C GLU A 14 -32.58 -0.65 -3.26
N VAL A 15 -33.31 0.44 -3.07
CA VAL A 15 -34.50 0.78 -3.86
C VAL A 15 -34.43 2.24 -4.32
N SER A 16 -34.81 2.47 -5.57
CA SER A 16 -34.98 3.80 -6.18
C SER A 16 -35.88 3.67 -7.42
N GLY A 17 -36.40 4.78 -7.94
CA GLY A 17 -37.23 4.79 -9.15
C GLY A 17 -38.61 4.14 -8.96
N ALA A 18 -39.15 3.57 -10.04
CA ALA A 18 -40.50 2.99 -10.04
C ALA A 18 -40.60 1.71 -9.20
N GLN A 19 -41.51 1.67 -8.22
CA GLN A 19 -41.70 0.55 -7.29
C GLN A 19 -43.16 0.04 -7.29
N ARG A 20 -43.31 -1.29 -7.20
CA ARG A 20 -44.59 -2.02 -7.08
C ARG A 20 -44.38 -3.37 -6.39
N GLY A 21 -45.45 -4.02 -5.94
CA GLY A 21 -45.39 -5.35 -5.31
C GLY A 21 -45.32 -5.27 -3.79
N ILE A 22 -44.59 -6.20 -3.15
CA ILE A 22 -44.57 -6.36 -1.69
C ILE A 22 -43.15 -6.13 -1.15
N TRP A 23 -43.02 -5.22 -0.18
CA TRP A 23 -41.85 -5.10 0.69
C TRP A 23 -42.09 -5.88 1.97
N GLY A 24 -41.39 -7.01 2.12
CA GLY A 24 -41.46 -7.89 3.29
C GLY A 24 -40.20 -7.84 4.16
N LEU A 25 -40.26 -8.45 5.35
CA LEU A 25 -39.18 -8.47 6.36
C LEU A 25 -37.84 -9.03 5.84
N ALA A 26 -37.87 -9.97 4.89
CA ALA A 26 -36.65 -10.55 4.31
C ALA A 26 -35.76 -9.51 3.59
N GLY A 27 -36.32 -8.37 3.17
CA GLY A 27 -35.58 -7.25 2.58
C GLY A 27 -35.41 -6.06 3.50
N SER A 28 -35.86 -6.13 4.76
CA SER A 28 -35.76 -5.05 5.74
C SER A 28 -34.39 -5.03 6.41
N PRO A 29 -33.69 -3.88 6.54
CA PRO A 29 -34.15 -2.56 6.11
C PRO A 29 -33.99 -2.33 4.61
N TYR A 30 -35.00 -1.71 3.98
CA TYR A 30 -34.90 -1.24 2.60
C TYR A 30 -34.13 0.08 2.57
N THR A 31 -33.13 0.18 1.70
CA THR A 31 -32.28 1.37 1.60
C THR A 31 -32.66 2.21 0.40
N VAL A 32 -33.27 3.37 0.63
CA VAL A 32 -33.70 4.30 -0.40
C VAL A 32 -32.53 5.17 -0.83
N VAL A 33 -32.02 4.90 -2.04
CA VAL A 33 -30.84 5.57 -2.63
C VAL A 33 -31.19 6.61 -3.71
N GLY A 34 -32.48 6.83 -3.94
CA GLY A 34 -33.04 7.83 -4.85
C GLY A 34 -34.55 7.95 -4.64
N ASP A 35 -35.21 8.90 -5.30
CA ASP A 35 -36.67 9.05 -5.20
C ASP A 35 -37.40 7.75 -5.56
N ILE A 36 -38.40 7.39 -4.77
CA ILE A 36 -39.28 6.26 -5.03
C ILE A 36 -40.53 6.79 -5.72
N VAL A 37 -40.94 6.15 -6.81
CA VAL A 37 -42.16 6.49 -7.54
C VAL A 37 -43.08 5.27 -7.54
N ILE A 38 -44.31 5.39 -7.04
CA ILE A 38 -45.34 4.35 -7.21
C ILE A 38 -46.19 4.79 -8.41
N PRO A 39 -46.05 4.18 -9.60
CA PRO A 39 -46.73 4.63 -10.81
C PRO A 39 -48.25 4.53 -10.71
N ALA A 40 -48.98 5.34 -11.49
CA ALA A 40 -50.43 5.26 -11.56
C ALA A 40 -50.90 3.86 -11.99
N GLY A 41 -51.90 3.31 -11.29
CA GLY A 41 -52.42 1.95 -11.54
C GLY A 41 -51.62 0.81 -10.87
N GLU A 42 -50.46 1.11 -10.29
CA GLU A 42 -49.63 0.12 -9.57
C GLU A 42 -49.81 0.24 -8.05
N THR A 43 -49.57 -0.87 -7.34
CA THR A 43 -49.66 -0.94 -5.87
C THR A 43 -48.33 -1.36 -5.27
N LEU A 44 -47.88 -0.63 -4.25
CA LEU A 44 -46.81 -1.04 -3.36
C LEU A 44 -47.37 -1.33 -1.96
N GLU A 45 -47.18 -2.55 -1.48
CA GLU A 45 -47.56 -2.98 -0.13
C GLU A 45 -46.32 -3.17 0.74
N ILE A 46 -46.25 -2.48 1.88
CA ILE A 46 -45.17 -2.60 2.88
C ILE A 46 -45.72 -3.35 4.10
N LYS A 47 -45.11 -4.50 4.42
CA LYS A 47 -45.58 -5.41 5.48
C LYS A 47 -45.17 -4.92 6.88
N PRO A 48 -45.88 -5.34 7.95
CA PRO A 48 -45.54 -5.01 9.34
C PRO A 48 -44.07 -5.29 9.71
N GLY A 49 -43.49 -4.44 10.57
CA GLY A 49 -42.11 -4.55 11.06
C GLY A 49 -41.01 -4.16 10.07
N VAL A 50 -41.37 -3.76 8.84
CA VAL A 50 -40.39 -3.30 7.84
C VAL A 50 -39.83 -1.93 8.20
N VAL A 51 -38.51 -1.78 8.06
CA VAL A 51 -37.78 -0.51 8.19
C VAL A 51 -37.35 -0.03 6.81
N VAL A 52 -37.56 1.25 6.54
CA VAL A 52 -37.20 1.94 5.29
C VAL A 52 -36.30 3.12 5.65
N LYS A 53 -35.08 3.13 5.10
CA LYS A 53 -34.05 4.09 5.44
C LYS A 53 -33.59 4.91 4.24
N PHE A 54 -33.49 6.22 4.40
CA PHE A 54 -33.16 7.13 3.30
C PHE A 54 -31.72 7.63 3.42
N THR A 55 -30.92 7.45 2.36
CA THR A 55 -29.48 7.82 2.35
C THR A 55 -29.23 9.29 1.99
N GLY A 56 -30.27 9.98 1.50
CA GLY A 56 -30.21 11.38 1.12
C GLY A 56 -31.59 12.01 1.04
N TYR A 57 -31.66 13.23 0.50
CA TYR A 57 -32.85 14.06 0.46
C TYR A 57 -33.89 13.59 -0.58
N TYR A 58 -34.39 12.37 -0.42
CA TYR A 58 -35.29 11.68 -1.34
C TYR A 58 -36.72 11.57 -0.79
N SER A 59 -37.71 11.41 -1.67
CA SER A 59 -39.12 11.21 -1.30
C SER A 59 -39.71 9.91 -1.83
N ILE A 60 -40.83 9.50 -1.23
CA ILE A 60 -41.76 8.52 -1.82
C ILE A 60 -42.87 9.30 -2.51
N GLN A 61 -42.94 9.22 -3.83
CA GLN A 61 -43.93 9.88 -4.69
C GLN A 61 -45.00 8.87 -5.09
N VAL A 62 -46.19 9.01 -4.53
CA VAL A 62 -47.30 8.08 -4.73
C VAL A 62 -48.23 8.63 -5.82
N HIS A 63 -48.17 8.06 -7.03
CA HIS A 63 -49.15 8.30 -8.10
C HIS A 63 -50.19 7.15 -8.21
N GLY A 64 -49.82 5.94 -7.78
CA GLY A 64 -50.70 4.77 -7.65
C GLY A 64 -51.23 4.55 -6.24
N THR A 65 -51.09 3.33 -5.71
CA THR A 65 -51.56 2.94 -4.37
C THR A 65 -50.41 2.54 -3.45
N LEU A 66 -50.31 3.15 -2.27
CA LEU A 66 -49.38 2.75 -1.20
C LEU A 66 -50.14 2.15 -0.02
N ILE A 67 -49.87 0.89 0.33
CA ILE A 67 -50.47 0.20 1.49
C ILE A 67 -49.35 -0.10 2.49
N ALA A 68 -49.25 0.70 3.55
CA ALA A 68 -48.30 0.51 4.65
C ALA A 68 -49.07 0.34 5.97
N ASN A 69 -49.47 -0.89 6.28
CA ASN A 69 -50.28 -1.21 7.45
C ASN A 69 -49.48 -2.08 8.42
N GLY A 70 -48.88 -1.45 9.44
CA GLY A 70 -48.16 -2.10 10.52
C GLY A 70 -49.06 -2.63 11.64
N GLY A 71 -48.45 -3.20 12.68
CA GLY A 71 -49.11 -3.62 13.92
C GLY A 71 -48.73 -2.77 15.13
N VAL A 72 -49.44 -2.93 16.26
CA VAL A 72 -49.14 -2.22 17.53
C VAL A 72 -47.72 -2.55 18.03
N ALA A 73 -47.31 -3.81 17.90
CA ALA A 73 -45.96 -4.28 18.26
C ALA A 73 -44.95 -4.17 17.10
N ASP A 74 -45.42 -4.30 15.86
CA ASP A 74 -44.58 -4.38 14.64
C ASP A 74 -44.87 -3.20 13.70
N ARG A 75 -44.53 -1.99 14.16
CA ARG A 75 -44.73 -0.75 13.39
C ARG A 75 -43.80 -0.72 12.17
N ILE A 76 -44.26 -0.12 11.08
CA ILE A 76 -43.42 0.16 9.90
C ILE A 76 -42.66 1.47 10.15
N VAL A 77 -41.35 1.51 9.89
CA VAL A 77 -40.52 2.68 10.22
C VAL A 77 -39.93 3.31 8.97
N PHE A 78 -40.16 4.61 8.76
CA PHE A 78 -39.51 5.43 7.73
C PHE A 78 -38.57 6.42 8.42
N THR A 79 -37.27 6.30 8.18
CA THR A 79 -36.27 7.07 8.95
C THR A 79 -34.99 7.39 8.17
N SER A 80 -34.13 8.22 8.77
CA SER A 80 -32.80 8.53 8.27
C SER A 80 -31.91 7.29 8.24
N MET A 81 -30.98 7.23 7.28
CA MET A 81 -29.91 6.22 7.31
C MET A 81 -29.03 6.33 8.58
N TYR A 82 -29.02 7.48 9.24
CA TYR A 82 -28.27 7.74 10.47
C TYR A 82 -29.06 7.38 11.75
N ASP A 83 -30.34 7.03 11.66
CA ASP A 83 -31.15 6.62 12.82
C ASP A 83 -30.83 5.18 13.21
N ASN A 84 -30.13 5.00 14.33
CA ASN A 84 -29.68 3.70 14.82
C ASN A 84 -30.72 2.97 15.70
N GLU A 85 -31.87 3.59 16.00
CA GLU A 85 -32.87 3.01 16.90
C GLU A 85 -33.61 1.81 16.26
N PHE A 86 -33.74 1.79 14.93
CA PHE A 86 -34.51 0.77 14.19
C PHE A 86 -33.67 -0.03 13.20
N GLY A 87 -32.61 -0.69 13.68
CA GLY A 87 -31.67 -1.50 12.90
C GLY A 87 -30.48 -0.70 12.35
N ARG A 88 -29.34 -1.33 12.07
CA ARG A 88 -28.09 -0.65 11.65
C ARG A 88 -27.68 -1.12 10.25
N LEU A 89 -27.54 -0.20 9.29
CA LEU A 89 -26.81 -0.47 8.03
C LEU A 89 -25.67 0.53 7.95
N GLY A 90 -24.44 0.10 8.23
CA GLY A 90 -23.24 0.95 8.10
C GLY A 90 -22.49 1.28 9.40
N THR A 91 -21.26 1.77 9.19
CA THR A 91 -20.26 2.19 10.18
C THR A 91 -20.86 3.21 11.17
N PRO A 92 -20.26 3.40 12.37
CA PRO A 92 -20.67 4.48 13.26
C PRO A 92 -20.31 5.82 12.60
N SER A 93 -21.23 6.42 11.85
CA SER A 93 -21.08 7.80 11.43
C SER A 93 -21.12 8.70 12.67
N ARG A 94 -20.14 9.59 12.85
CA ARG A 94 -20.24 10.71 13.81
C ARG A 94 -21.45 11.61 13.54
N LYS A 95 -22.09 11.49 12.36
CA LYS A 95 -23.33 12.17 12.02
C LYS A 95 -24.50 11.50 12.75
N LEU A 96 -25.05 12.21 13.74
CA LEU A 96 -26.33 11.88 14.36
C LEU A 96 -27.47 12.17 13.36
N PRO A 97 -28.60 11.43 13.42
CA PRO A 97 -29.74 11.71 12.56
C PRO A 97 -30.24 13.12 12.81
N SER A 98 -30.52 13.84 11.72
CA SER A 98 -30.96 15.23 11.76
C SER A 98 -32.24 15.43 10.98
N GLN A 99 -33.05 16.40 11.39
CA GLN A 99 -34.19 16.85 10.60
C GLN A 99 -33.72 17.18 9.17
N ARG A 100 -34.56 16.88 8.17
CA ARG A 100 -34.24 17.04 6.72
C ARG A 100 -33.21 16.05 6.18
N ASP A 101 -32.96 14.93 6.86
CA ASP A 101 -32.12 13.87 6.29
C ASP A 101 -32.77 13.22 5.06
N TRP A 102 -34.10 13.26 4.97
CA TRP A 102 -34.88 12.86 3.79
C TRP A 102 -36.13 13.72 3.63
N ARG A 103 -36.79 13.67 2.47
CA ARG A 103 -37.79 14.66 2.10
C ARG A 103 -39.17 14.38 2.68
N GLY A 104 -39.73 13.18 2.47
CA GLY A 104 -41.10 12.87 2.89
C GLY A 104 -41.86 11.86 2.04
N ILE A 105 -43.11 11.58 2.43
CA ILE A 105 -44.06 10.77 1.64
C ILE A 105 -45.09 11.71 1.00
N GLU A 106 -45.15 11.71 -0.33
CA GLU A 106 -45.93 12.64 -1.14
C GLU A 106 -47.00 11.90 -1.97
N PHE A 107 -48.27 12.12 -1.65
CA PHE A 107 -49.39 11.68 -2.49
C PHE A 107 -49.63 12.70 -3.61
N ARG A 108 -49.42 12.27 -4.85
CA ARG A 108 -49.42 13.11 -6.06
C ARG A 108 -50.51 12.65 -7.04
N GLY A 109 -51.71 13.24 -6.92
CA GLY A 109 -52.86 12.96 -7.79
C GLY A 109 -54.19 13.08 -7.05
N GLU A 110 -55.30 12.93 -7.77
CA GLU A 110 -56.65 12.90 -7.18
C GLU A 110 -57.03 11.45 -6.78
N ASN A 111 -57.78 11.28 -5.69
CA ASN A 111 -58.41 10.00 -5.26
C ASN A 111 -57.50 8.84 -4.77
N HIS A 112 -56.60 9.09 -3.81
CA HIS A 112 -55.83 8.02 -3.12
C HIS A 112 -56.61 7.23 -2.04
N ASN A 113 -57.90 6.95 -2.24
CA ASN A 113 -58.78 6.32 -1.22
C ASN A 113 -58.36 4.89 -0.83
N ASN A 114 -57.55 4.24 -1.66
CA ASN A 114 -57.02 2.89 -1.43
C ASN A 114 -55.62 2.89 -0.79
N SER A 115 -55.00 4.05 -0.63
CA SER A 115 -53.70 4.15 0.04
C SER A 115 -53.88 4.30 1.55
N SER A 116 -52.99 3.69 2.33
CA SER A 116 -53.05 3.72 3.78
C SER A 116 -51.67 3.74 4.43
N LEU A 117 -51.54 4.52 5.50
CA LEU A 117 -50.44 4.44 6.46
C LEU A 117 -51.07 4.21 7.85
N VAL A 118 -50.96 2.97 8.35
CA VAL A 118 -51.54 2.57 9.64
C VAL A 118 -50.44 1.97 10.51
N TYR A 119 -50.31 2.40 11.78
CA TYR A 119 -49.23 1.97 12.70
C TYR A 119 -47.82 2.14 12.11
N CYS A 120 -47.53 3.33 11.57
CA CYS A 120 -46.20 3.68 11.07
C CYS A 120 -45.48 4.69 11.98
N ILE A 121 -44.15 4.70 11.93
CA ILE A 121 -43.28 5.71 12.53
C ILE A 121 -42.57 6.45 11.40
N VAL A 122 -42.59 7.78 11.42
CA VAL A 122 -41.90 8.65 10.45
C VAL A 122 -40.98 9.60 11.21
N ARG A 123 -39.67 9.56 10.95
CA ARG A 123 -38.65 10.35 11.68
C ARG A 123 -37.65 11.03 10.77
N TYR A 124 -37.07 12.14 11.21
CA TYR A 124 -35.94 12.82 10.54
C TYR A 124 -36.20 13.30 9.10
N SER A 125 -37.47 13.36 8.70
CA SER A 125 -37.87 13.92 7.40
C SER A 125 -37.91 15.45 7.41
N ASP A 126 -37.92 16.08 6.23
CA ASP A 126 -38.26 17.50 6.10
C ASP A 126 -39.77 17.70 6.29
N GLN A 127 -40.58 16.95 5.53
CA GLN A 127 -42.05 16.98 5.56
C GLN A 127 -42.59 15.54 5.60
N ALA A 128 -43.12 15.07 6.75
CA ALA A 128 -43.39 13.64 6.94
C ALA A 128 -44.43 13.06 5.95
N VAL A 129 -45.60 13.70 5.81
CA VAL A 129 -46.64 13.29 4.84
C VAL A 129 -47.28 14.50 4.19
N ILE A 130 -47.37 14.48 2.85
CA ILE A 130 -47.96 15.54 2.02
C ILE A 130 -49.07 14.92 1.17
N ALA A 131 -50.29 15.42 1.31
CA ALA A 131 -51.46 14.98 0.57
C ALA A 131 -52.28 16.21 0.14
N LYS A 132 -52.36 16.47 -1.17
CA LYS A 132 -53.12 17.59 -1.74
C LYS A 132 -54.20 17.02 -2.66
N SER A 133 -55.47 17.32 -2.38
CA SER A 133 -56.64 16.80 -3.10
C SER A 133 -56.72 15.27 -3.16
N SER A 134 -56.22 14.59 -2.11
CA SER A 134 -56.07 13.13 -2.02
C SER A 134 -56.55 12.61 -0.67
N ARG A 135 -57.17 11.42 -0.59
CA ARG A 135 -57.74 10.88 0.67
C ARG A 135 -57.09 9.57 1.17
N PRO A 136 -55.77 9.52 1.48
CA PRO A 136 -55.18 8.32 2.08
C PRO A 136 -55.68 8.10 3.51
N ALA A 137 -55.79 6.85 3.94
CA ALA A 137 -56.13 6.50 5.32
C ALA A 137 -54.88 6.58 6.22
N LEU A 138 -54.82 7.58 7.12
CA LEU A 138 -53.68 7.82 8.01
C LEU A 138 -54.07 7.57 9.48
N ARG A 139 -53.70 6.43 10.09
CA ARG A 139 -54.13 6.06 11.46
C ARG A 139 -52.96 5.59 12.33
N ASN A 140 -52.94 5.94 13.62
CA ASN A 140 -51.92 5.52 14.59
C ASN A 140 -50.47 5.81 14.18
N LEU A 141 -50.22 6.97 13.56
CA LEU A 141 -48.88 7.40 13.12
C LEU A 141 -48.10 8.04 14.26
N ILE A 142 -46.81 7.73 14.37
CA ILE A 142 -45.88 8.45 15.25
C ILE A 142 -44.97 9.31 14.36
N ILE A 143 -45.04 10.64 14.51
CA ILE A 143 -44.19 11.58 13.75
C ILE A 143 -43.35 12.37 14.73
N THR A 144 -42.06 12.06 14.76
CA THR A 144 -41.08 12.67 15.68
C THR A 144 -39.84 13.14 14.92
N ASP A 145 -39.08 14.08 15.47
CA ASP A 145 -37.79 14.54 14.93
C ASP A 145 -37.81 15.03 13.46
N CYS A 146 -38.90 15.64 12.96
CA CYS A 146 -39.04 16.17 11.58
C CYS A 146 -39.03 17.72 11.55
N ASN A 147 -38.68 18.34 10.41
CA ASN A 147 -38.44 19.80 10.27
C ASN A 147 -39.71 20.68 10.23
N THR A 148 -40.39 20.80 9.07
CA THR A 148 -41.51 21.76 8.86
C THR A 148 -42.83 21.04 8.61
N SER A 149 -43.93 21.58 9.17
CA SER A 149 -45.33 21.11 9.08
C SER A 149 -45.49 19.59 8.89
N LYS A 150 -45.52 18.87 10.02
CA LYS A 150 -45.49 17.40 10.15
C LYS A 150 -46.57 16.66 9.34
N LEU A 151 -47.62 17.33 8.87
CA LEU A 151 -48.67 16.78 7.99
C LEU A 151 -49.29 17.91 7.15
N ILE A 152 -49.22 17.84 5.82
CA ILE A 152 -49.78 18.86 4.91
C ILE A 152 -50.98 18.27 4.16
N LEU A 153 -52.20 18.73 4.49
CA LEU A 153 -53.48 18.31 3.88
C LEU A 153 -54.22 19.51 3.29
N ASN A 154 -54.41 19.58 1.96
CA ASN A 154 -55.20 20.64 1.30
C ASN A 154 -56.29 20.04 0.39
N GLY A 155 -57.49 20.65 0.33
CA GLY A 155 -58.63 20.12 -0.43
C GLY A 155 -59.32 18.94 0.26
N GLN A 156 -60.58 18.62 -0.09
CA GLN A 156 -61.46 17.68 0.64
C GLN A 156 -60.81 16.32 0.96
N THR A 157 -60.10 16.29 2.08
CA THR A 157 -59.34 15.17 2.61
C THR A 157 -59.89 14.90 4.00
N THR A 158 -60.84 13.98 4.12
CA THR A 158 -61.25 13.42 5.40
C THR A 158 -60.22 12.37 5.81
N ALA A 159 -59.01 12.81 6.16
CA ALA A 159 -58.08 11.96 6.89
C ALA A 159 -58.68 11.71 8.27
N VAL A 160 -59.01 10.46 8.60
CA VAL A 160 -59.31 10.05 9.98
C VAL A 160 -57.99 10.01 10.72
N VAL A 161 -57.53 11.16 11.23
CA VAL A 161 -56.35 11.25 12.09
C VAL A 161 -56.76 10.78 13.48
N ASP A 162 -56.49 9.51 13.77
CA ASP A 162 -56.75 8.90 15.08
C ASP A 162 -55.43 8.33 15.63
N GLY A 163 -55.07 8.67 16.86
CA GLY A 163 -53.86 8.17 17.53
C GLY A 163 -52.51 8.71 17.04
N VAL A 164 -52.41 9.98 16.62
CA VAL A 164 -51.11 10.61 16.28
C VAL A 164 -50.48 11.28 17.50
N ALA A 165 -49.36 10.74 17.98
CA ALA A 165 -48.57 11.33 19.07
C ALA A 165 -47.48 12.26 18.50
N HIS A 166 -47.39 13.49 19.03
CA HIS A 166 -46.38 14.49 18.69
C HIS A 166 -45.68 14.98 19.96
N ASP A 167 -44.35 15.05 19.94
CA ASP A 167 -43.62 15.83 20.94
C ASP A 167 -43.75 17.34 20.65
N TYR A 168 -44.13 18.06 21.70
CA TYR A 168 -44.49 19.48 21.75
C TYR A 168 -43.25 20.36 21.97
N SER A 169 -43.14 21.46 21.23
CA SER A 169 -42.42 22.67 21.66
C SER A 169 -43.41 23.83 21.53
N PRO A 170 -43.59 24.68 22.55
CA PRO A 170 -44.72 25.60 22.64
C PRO A 170 -44.56 26.79 21.69
N GLY A 171 -45.49 26.95 20.75
CA GLY A 171 -45.65 28.17 19.93
C GLY A 171 -45.56 27.93 18.43
N GLY A 172 -46.67 27.50 17.81
CA GLY A 172 -46.80 27.43 16.36
C GLY A 172 -48.19 26.92 15.96
N GLU A 173 -49.06 27.82 15.52
CA GLU A 173 -50.35 27.47 14.91
C GLU A 173 -50.15 26.69 13.60
N ILE A 174 -51.17 25.93 13.22
CA ILE A 174 -51.27 25.26 11.91
C ILE A 174 -51.30 26.33 10.82
N GLU A 175 -50.18 26.52 10.12
CA GLU A 175 -50.09 27.47 9.01
C GLU A 175 -50.51 26.78 7.68
N VAL A 176 -51.71 27.12 7.20
CA VAL A 176 -52.15 26.81 5.82
C VAL A 176 -51.64 27.94 4.92
N VAL A 177 -50.66 27.65 4.05
CA VAL A 177 -50.12 28.62 3.08
C VAL A 177 -50.41 28.19 1.64
N THR A 178 -51.24 28.99 0.96
CA THR A 178 -51.43 29.02 -0.51
C THR A 178 -50.50 30.08 -1.12
N ARG A 179 -49.73 29.75 -2.17
CA ARG A 179 -49.11 30.74 -3.06
C ARG A 179 -49.13 30.31 -4.53
N ILE A 180 -49.52 31.27 -5.36
CA ILE A 180 -49.58 31.28 -6.84
C ILE A 180 -48.33 32.01 -7.37
N THR A 181 -47.83 31.58 -8.53
CA THR A 181 -46.68 32.13 -9.29
C THR A 181 -47.08 33.31 -10.21
N ASN A 182 -46.16 34.23 -10.51
CA ASN A 182 -45.68 34.55 -11.88
C ASN A 182 -44.75 35.79 -11.97
N GLU A 183 -44.01 35.82 -13.08
CA GLU A 183 -42.82 36.58 -13.52
C GLU A 183 -42.99 38.09 -13.78
N ALA A 184 -41.86 38.83 -13.85
CA ALA A 184 -41.34 39.57 -15.04
C ALA A 184 -40.41 40.77 -14.71
N THR A 185 -39.27 40.89 -15.42
CA THR A 185 -38.38 42.07 -15.66
C THR A 185 -38.97 43.02 -16.76
N PRO A 186 -38.40 44.17 -17.26
CA PRO A 186 -37.01 44.72 -17.24
C PRO A 186 -36.82 46.29 -17.26
N HIS A 187 -35.56 46.76 -17.49
CA HIS A 187 -35.02 47.97 -18.23
C HIS A 187 -34.10 49.03 -17.53
N GLU A 188 -32.81 49.02 -17.96
CA GLU A 188 -31.95 50.03 -18.64
C GLU A 188 -31.49 51.45 -18.14
N THR A 189 -30.17 51.71 -18.38
CA THR A 189 -29.41 52.96 -18.76
C THR A 189 -29.13 54.07 -17.70
N ALA A 190 -28.03 54.86 -17.66
CA ALA A 190 -27.00 55.32 -18.63
C ALA A 190 -25.68 55.86 -17.94
N ALA A 191 -24.62 56.10 -18.74
CA ALA A 191 -23.36 56.86 -18.47
C ALA A 191 -23.48 58.35 -18.93
N PRO A 192 -22.46 59.27 -19.10
CA PRO A 192 -20.97 59.16 -19.04
C PRO A 192 -20.12 60.43 -18.59
N ALA A 193 -18.77 60.29 -18.69
CA ALA A 193 -17.71 61.21 -19.22
C ALA A 193 -16.94 62.32 -18.41
N ASN A 194 -15.61 62.10 -18.33
CA ASN A 194 -14.40 62.93 -18.64
C ASN A 194 -14.12 64.36 -18.07
N ASN A 195 -12.90 64.57 -17.53
CA ASN A 195 -11.78 65.30 -18.21
C ASN A 195 -10.51 65.50 -17.33
N THR A 196 -9.34 65.35 -17.98
CA THR A 196 -7.94 65.62 -17.56
C THR A 196 -7.55 67.11 -17.78
N PRO A 197 -6.39 67.63 -17.27
CA PRO A 197 -5.15 67.78 -18.09
C PRO A 197 -3.81 67.73 -17.28
N ALA A 198 -2.71 67.12 -17.75
CA ALA A 198 -1.60 67.56 -18.67
C ALA A 198 -0.29 67.98 -17.94
N ASN A 199 0.89 67.47 -18.34
CA ASN A 199 1.94 68.19 -19.11
C ASN A 199 3.31 67.43 -19.26
N ASN A 200 3.76 67.26 -20.53
CA ASN A 200 5.10 67.45 -21.19
C ASN A 200 6.42 66.81 -20.64
N ASN A 201 7.47 66.42 -21.40
CA ASN A 201 7.92 66.63 -22.80
C ASN A 201 9.13 65.66 -23.13
N THR A 202 9.19 64.96 -24.28
CA THR A 202 10.03 65.13 -25.52
C THR A 202 11.52 64.69 -25.53
N SER A 203 11.99 64.29 -26.73
CA SER A 203 13.16 63.45 -27.05
C SER A 203 14.11 64.03 -28.15
N LEU A 204 15.40 63.60 -28.13
CA LEU A 204 16.46 63.52 -29.21
C LEU A 204 17.13 64.84 -29.72
N PRO A 205 18.34 64.87 -30.38
CA PRO A 205 19.45 63.89 -30.64
C PRO A 205 20.91 64.44 -30.34
N ALA A 206 21.98 63.83 -30.92
CA ALA A 206 23.44 64.00 -30.63
C ALA A 206 24.33 64.50 -31.82
N GLU A 207 25.55 65.04 -31.55
CA GLU A 207 26.86 65.02 -32.31
C GLU A 207 27.96 65.97 -31.67
N PRO A 208 29.29 66.01 -32.02
CA PRO A 208 30.42 65.09 -31.68
C PRO A 208 31.75 65.74 -31.07
N GLU A 209 32.71 64.86 -30.67
CA GLU A 209 34.22 64.91 -30.58
C GLU A 209 35.03 65.91 -29.68
N PRO A 210 36.31 65.64 -29.23
CA PRO A 210 37.42 64.93 -29.93
C PRO A 210 38.31 63.91 -29.13
N GLU A 211 39.24 63.30 -29.88
CA GLU A 211 40.16 62.18 -29.64
C GLU A 211 41.36 62.40 -28.66
N ALA A 212 41.89 61.28 -28.14
CA ALA A 212 43.32 61.11 -27.82
C ALA A 212 43.80 59.65 -28.09
N THR A 213 44.98 59.53 -28.68
CA THR A 213 45.62 58.37 -29.32
C THR A 213 46.34 57.37 -28.39
N SER A 214 46.31 56.07 -28.70
CA SER A 214 47.49 55.16 -28.60
C SER A 214 47.31 53.89 -29.45
N PHE A 215 48.29 53.54 -30.29
CA PHE A 215 48.27 52.36 -31.16
C PHE A 215 49.02 51.16 -30.54
N THR A 216 48.28 50.10 -30.20
CA THR A 216 48.67 48.70 -30.37
C THR A 216 47.49 48.02 -31.05
N THR A 217 47.60 47.58 -32.31
CA THR A 217 46.45 47.00 -33.02
C THR A 217 46.32 45.53 -32.66
N ASP A 218 45.79 45.29 -31.47
CA ASP A 218 45.31 43.99 -31.07
C ASP A 218 44.23 43.51 -32.06
N ALA A 219 44.12 42.20 -32.23
CA ALA A 219 43.04 41.57 -32.99
C ALA A 219 41.75 41.51 -32.16
N LYS A 220 40.61 41.37 -32.85
CA LYS A 220 39.29 41.22 -32.26
C LYS A 220 38.62 39.96 -32.77
N LEU A 221 38.05 39.18 -31.87
CA LEU A 221 37.21 38.03 -32.19
C LEU A 221 35.80 38.29 -31.69
N PHE A 222 34.80 38.14 -32.55
CA PHE A 222 33.41 38.24 -32.16
C PHE A 222 32.59 37.14 -32.85
N GLY A 223 31.38 36.89 -32.39
CA GLY A 223 30.57 35.85 -33.00
C GLY A 223 29.27 35.60 -32.27
N ILE A 224 28.56 34.57 -32.71
CA ILE A 224 27.33 34.11 -32.06
C ILE A 224 27.44 32.61 -31.81
N VAL A 225 27.09 32.21 -30.60
CA VAL A 225 26.92 30.81 -30.21
C VAL A 225 25.44 30.46 -30.25
N SER A 226 25.10 29.43 -31.01
CA SER A 226 23.74 28.91 -31.10
C SER A 226 23.72 27.40 -30.99
N ASP A 227 22.54 26.85 -30.76
CA ASP A 227 22.28 25.44 -30.81
C ASP A 227 22.33 24.91 -32.26
N GLU A 228 22.90 23.73 -32.47
CA GLU A 228 23.00 23.11 -33.80
C GLU A 228 21.66 22.58 -34.34
N GLU A 229 20.77 22.09 -33.47
CA GLU A 229 19.50 21.46 -33.84
C GLU A 229 18.34 22.48 -33.87
N THR A 230 18.26 23.38 -32.88
CA THR A 230 17.16 24.34 -32.75
C THR A 230 17.50 25.71 -33.33
N GLY A 231 18.78 26.03 -33.53
CA GLY A 231 19.23 27.38 -33.89
C GLY A 231 19.06 28.42 -32.77
N GLU A 232 18.62 27.99 -31.58
CA GLU A 232 18.42 28.86 -30.42
C GLU A 232 19.75 29.49 -29.98
N ARG A 233 19.72 30.76 -29.57
CA ARG A 233 20.91 31.45 -29.11
C ARG A 233 21.30 30.94 -27.72
N LEU A 234 22.59 30.73 -27.48
CA LEU A 234 23.08 30.14 -26.22
C LEU A 234 23.74 31.21 -25.34
N PRO A 235 23.00 31.87 -24.43
CA PRO A 235 23.57 32.86 -23.53
C PRO A 235 24.37 32.20 -22.39
N GLY A 236 25.59 32.69 -22.15
CA GLY A 236 26.50 32.19 -21.13
C GLY A 236 27.39 31.01 -21.57
N ALA A 237 27.47 30.71 -22.87
CA ALA A 237 28.50 29.82 -23.41
C ALA A 237 29.88 30.44 -23.18
N ASN A 238 30.82 29.67 -22.66
CA ASN A 238 32.18 30.14 -22.40
C ASN A 238 33.06 29.87 -23.63
N ILE A 239 33.67 30.93 -24.18
CA ILE A 239 34.61 30.89 -25.30
C ILE A 239 36.00 31.18 -24.74
N GLU A 240 36.92 30.26 -24.93
CA GLU A 240 38.29 30.33 -24.43
C GLU A 240 39.29 30.21 -25.59
N LEU A 241 40.16 31.20 -25.76
CA LEU A 241 41.25 31.18 -26.74
C LEU A 241 42.52 30.69 -26.07
N ILE A 242 43.09 29.62 -26.63
CA ILE A 242 44.35 29.02 -26.16
C ILE A 242 45.40 29.23 -27.25
N PRO A 243 46.47 30.02 -27.01
CA PRO A 243 47.56 30.20 -27.97
C PRO A 243 48.25 28.87 -28.27
N GLU A 244 48.59 28.62 -29.52
CA GLU A 244 49.33 27.42 -29.92
C GLU A 244 50.74 27.42 -29.26
N GLY A 245 51.00 26.42 -28.40
CA GLY A 245 52.31 26.20 -27.77
C GLY A 245 52.52 26.75 -26.34
N ILE A 246 51.51 27.38 -25.72
CA ILE A 246 51.59 27.90 -24.34
C ILE A 246 50.39 27.39 -23.51
N GLU A 247 50.61 26.41 -22.63
CA GLU A 247 49.59 25.98 -21.64
C GLU A 247 49.54 26.99 -20.48
N GLY A 248 48.37 27.59 -20.22
CA GLY A 248 48.09 28.37 -19.01
C GLY A 248 47.81 29.87 -19.17
N GLN A 249 47.87 30.43 -20.38
CA GLN A 249 47.34 31.76 -20.69
C GLN A 249 46.13 31.61 -21.60
N ALA A 250 44.95 31.78 -21.04
CA ALA A 250 43.70 31.75 -21.78
C ALA A 250 42.98 33.08 -21.64
N THR A 251 42.62 33.67 -22.78
CA THR A 251 41.76 34.86 -22.85
C THR A 251 40.40 34.40 -23.38
N GLY A 252 39.30 34.89 -22.81
CA GLY A 252 37.98 34.37 -23.13
C GLY A 252 36.85 35.34 -22.79
N ALA A 253 35.66 35.02 -23.27
CA ALA A 253 34.42 35.70 -22.93
C ALA A 253 33.26 34.70 -22.82
N ALA A 254 32.24 35.06 -22.05
CA ALA A 254 30.96 34.38 -22.09
C ALA A 254 30.05 35.05 -23.13
N SER A 255 29.19 34.28 -23.79
CA SER A 255 28.17 34.85 -24.67
C SER A 255 27.10 35.61 -23.89
N GLY A 256 26.61 36.71 -24.46
CA GLY A 256 25.53 37.55 -23.97
C GLY A 256 24.14 36.97 -24.20
N ALA A 257 23.11 37.76 -23.89
CA ALA A 257 21.72 37.33 -23.85
C ALA A 257 21.18 36.79 -25.19
N ASN A 258 21.75 37.23 -26.32
CA ASN A 258 21.38 36.75 -27.66
C ASN A 258 22.46 35.83 -28.27
N GLY A 259 23.30 35.22 -27.43
CA GLY A 259 24.35 34.29 -27.83
C GLY A 259 25.60 34.95 -28.42
N GLU A 260 25.64 36.28 -28.51
CA GLU A 260 26.77 37.05 -29.01
C GLU A 260 27.96 37.00 -28.06
N PHE A 261 29.18 36.89 -28.57
CA PHE A 261 30.39 37.05 -27.76
C PHE A 261 31.37 37.98 -28.46
N GLU A 262 32.17 38.65 -27.66
CA GLU A 262 33.20 39.58 -28.12
C GLU A 262 34.42 39.46 -27.22
N ILE A 263 35.59 39.33 -27.85
CA ILE A 263 36.89 39.25 -27.20
C ILE A 263 37.76 40.26 -27.93
N ASP A 264 37.89 41.42 -27.32
CA ASP A 264 38.76 42.49 -27.77
C ASP A 264 40.19 42.28 -27.24
N SER A 265 41.12 43.07 -27.77
CA SER A 265 42.51 43.08 -27.32
C SER A 265 43.22 41.71 -27.38
N VAL A 266 42.90 40.90 -28.40
CA VAL A 266 43.56 39.61 -28.61
C VAL A 266 44.92 39.82 -29.27
N VAL A 267 45.97 39.34 -28.62
CA VAL A 267 47.32 39.39 -29.21
C VAL A 267 47.33 38.63 -30.54
N PRO A 268 47.92 39.16 -31.62
CA PRO A 268 47.98 38.44 -32.89
C PRO A 268 48.71 37.09 -32.75
N GLY A 269 48.15 36.03 -33.31
CA GLY A 269 48.65 34.67 -33.18
C GLY A 269 47.70 33.59 -33.70
N ILE A 270 48.10 32.32 -33.57
CA ILE A 270 47.27 31.16 -33.91
C ILE A 270 46.67 30.58 -32.62
N TYR A 271 45.36 30.39 -32.63
CA TYR A 271 44.60 29.98 -31.46
C TYR A 271 43.83 28.68 -31.70
N MET A 272 43.76 27.87 -30.66
CA MET A 272 42.71 26.88 -30.48
C MET A 272 41.57 27.54 -29.70
N ILE A 273 40.38 27.59 -30.28
CA ILE A 273 39.20 28.14 -29.62
C ILE A 273 38.38 27.00 -29.05
N MET A 274 38.17 27.05 -27.74
CA MET A 274 37.41 26.08 -26.98
C MET A 274 36.10 26.70 -26.55
N ILE A 275 34.98 26.05 -26.87
CA ILE A 275 33.65 26.52 -26.50
C ILE A 275 32.99 25.47 -25.63
N THR A 276 32.54 25.89 -24.45
CA THR A 276 31.84 25.03 -23.49
C THR A 276 30.55 25.70 -23.04
N TYR A 277 29.46 24.95 -23.03
CA TYR A 277 28.19 25.39 -22.46
C TYR A 277 27.54 24.21 -21.74
N VAL A 278 26.92 24.45 -20.59
CA VAL A 278 26.36 23.38 -19.76
C VAL A 278 25.22 22.69 -20.52
N GLY A 279 25.30 21.36 -20.65
CA GLY A 279 24.33 20.58 -21.44
C GLY A 279 24.70 20.42 -22.91
N TYR A 280 25.90 20.83 -23.34
CA TYR A 280 26.34 20.77 -24.74
C TYR A 280 27.71 20.11 -24.90
N ASP A 281 27.96 19.51 -26.06
CA ASP A 281 29.26 18.95 -26.41
C ASP A 281 30.28 20.09 -26.53
N LYS A 282 31.44 19.85 -25.92
CA LYS A 282 32.57 20.77 -26.01
C LYS A 282 33.00 20.86 -27.47
N LYS A 283 32.94 22.06 -28.05
CA LYS A 283 33.41 22.30 -29.43
C LYS A 283 34.80 22.90 -29.38
N THR A 284 35.67 22.44 -30.27
CA THR A 284 37.03 22.96 -30.39
C THR A 284 37.33 23.28 -31.84
N LEU A 285 37.72 24.52 -32.11
CA LEU A 285 38.16 25.00 -33.41
C LEU A 285 39.68 25.18 -33.35
N GLY A 286 40.43 24.35 -34.08
CA GLY A 286 41.88 24.47 -34.17
C GLY A 286 42.34 25.48 -35.22
N ASN A 287 43.57 25.97 -35.09
CA ASN A 287 44.30 26.76 -36.10
C ASN A 287 43.60 28.06 -36.53
N VAL A 288 42.97 28.76 -35.57
CA VAL A 288 42.35 30.06 -35.85
C VAL A 288 43.42 31.16 -35.80
N GLU A 289 43.91 31.54 -36.96
CA GLU A 289 44.85 32.66 -37.11
C GLU A 289 44.14 34.01 -36.95
N LEU A 290 44.73 34.89 -36.13
CA LEU A 290 44.35 36.27 -35.87
C LEU A 290 45.55 37.18 -36.15
N ALA A 291 45.52 37.93 -37.26
CA ALA A 291 46.59 38.85 -37.65
C ALA A 291 46.48 40.22 -36.93
N PRO A 292 47.54 41.05 -36.89
CA PRO A 292 47.48 42.39 -36.30
C PRO A 292 46.34 43.24 -36.87
N GLY A 293 45.50 43.81 -35.99
CA GLY A 293 44.33 44.60 -36.36
C GLY A 293 43.20 43.82 -37.05
N MET A 294 43.24 42.48 -37.07
CA MET A 294 42.21 41.65 -37.67
C MET A 294 40.96 41.60 -36.79
N THR A 295 39.79 41.82 -37.38
CA THR A 295 38.48 41.58 -36.75
C THR A 295 37.84 40.35 -37.40
N LYS A 296 37.69 39.26 -36.64
CA LYS A 296 37.20 37.96 -37.14
C LYS A 296 35.86 37.59 -36.51
N GLY A 297 34.87 37.32 -37.35
CA GLY A 297 33.54 36.85 -36.95
C GLY A 297 33.43 35.32 -37.00
N LEU A 298 32.80 34.69 -36.01
CA LEU A 298 32.50 33.25 -36.01
C LEU A 298 31.02 32.97 -35.71
N GLU A 299 30.40 32.11 -36.52
CA GLU A 299 29.13 31.46 -36.16
C GLU A 299 29.43 30.07 -35.60
N ILE A 300 29.08 29.85 -34.35
CA ILE A 300 29.42 28.63 -33.61
C ILE A 300 28.15 27.92 -33.20
N THR A 301 27.89 26.76 -33.81
CA THR A 301 26.82 25.87 -33.36
C THR A 301 27.34 24.88 -32.32
N LEU A 302 26.63 24.66 -31.22
CA LEU A 302 26.92 23.62 -30.25
C LEU A 302 25.88 22.50 -30.33
N THR A 303 26.33 21.26 -30.29
CA THR A 303 25.46 20.09 -30.24
C THR A 303 25.01 19.86 -28.79
N HIS A 304 23.71 19.89 -28.52
CA HIS A 304 23.18 19.63 -27.18
C HIS A 304 23.37 18.15 -26.78
N ILE A 305 23.89 17.90 -25.58
CA ILE A 305 23.97 16.58 -24.97
C ILE A 305 22.63 16.30 -24.30
N GLY A 306 21.78 15.50 -24.95
CA GLY A 306 20.47 15.08 -24.41
C GLY A 306 20.50 14.14 -23.20
N LEU A 307 21.61 14.02 -22.46
CA LEU A 307 21.70 13.22 -21.24
C LEU A 307 22.30 14.01 -20.08
N GLN A 308 21.70 13.82 -18.90
CA GLN A 308 22.24 14.20 -17.61
C GLN A 308 23.76 13.93 -17.53
N LEU A 309 24.49 14.95 -17.07
CA LEU A 309 25.82 14.78 -16.47
C LEU A 309 25.77 13.56 -15.55
N ASN A 310 26.60 12.54 -15.79
CA ASN A 310 26.73 11.31 -15.00
C ASN A 310 26.44 11.56 -13.49
N PRO A 311 25.18 11.36 -13.04
CA PRO A 311 24.68 11.98 -11.81
C PRO A 311 25.28 11.33 -10.58
N VAL A 312 25.29 12.07 -9.47
CA VAL A 312 25.90 11.63 -8.22
C VAL A 312 24.85 10.93 -7.35
N ILE A 313 25.12 9.67 -7.05
CA ILE A 313 24.33 8.81 -6.16
C ILE A 313 25.08 8.55 -4.85
N VAL A 314 24.37 8.13 -3.82
CA VAL A 314 24.97 7.83 -2.51
C VAL A 314 24.73 6.37 -2.10
N THR A 315 23.64 5.76 -2.56
CA THR A 315 23.09 4.53 -1.98
C THR A 315 23.91 3.27 -2.29
N ALA A 316 24.64 3.22 -3.40
CA ALA A 316 25.41 2.00 -3.74
C ALA A 316 26.63 1.78 -2.83
N SER A 317 27.28 2.86 -2.39
CA SER A 317 28.53 2.83 -1.59
C SER A 317 28.48 3.63 -0.28
N ARG A 318 27.32 4.13 0.15
CA ARG A 318 27.16 5.06 1.31
C ARG A 318 28.03 6.32 1.21
N ARG A 319 28.36 6.74 -0.02
CA ARG A 319 29.15 7.94 -0.32
C ARG A 319 28.74 8.50 -1.68
N PRO A 320 28.93 9.80 -1.93
CA PRO A 320 28.79 10.37 -3.27
C PRO A 320 29.69 9.66 -4.28
N GLU A 321 29.10 9.13 -5.34
CA GLU A 321 29.77 8.55 -6.50
C GLU A 321 28.93 8.71 -7.75
N LYS A 322 29.52 8.54 -8.93
CA LYS A 322 28.81 8.67 -10.20
C LYS A 322 28.00 7.42 -10.53
N VAL A 323 26.80 7.57 -11.12
CA VAL A 323 25.89 6.45 -11.38
C VAL A 323 26.48 5.37 -12.30
N PHE A 324 27.27 5.75 -13.31
CA PHE A 324 27.97 4.77 -14.17
C PHE A 324 29.14 4.09 -13.45
N GLU A 325 29.61 4.65 -12.33
CA GLU A 325 30.71 4.11 -11.52
C GLU A 325 30.21 3.27 -10.33
N ALA A 326 28.90 3.15 -10.14
CA ALA A 326 28.31 2.45 -9.00
C ALA A 326 28.56 0.92 -9.07
N PRO A 327 29.01 0.27 -7.97
CA PRO A 327 29.31 -1.16 -7.94
C PRO A 327 28.06 -2.06 -7.75
N ALA A 328 26.86 -1.56 -8.08
CA ALA A 328 25.59 -2.26 -7.92
C ALA A 328 24.56 -1.79 -8.96
N ALA A 329 23.53 -2.60 -9.20
CA ALA A 329 22.40 -2.21 -10.04
C ALA A 329 21.58 -1.09 -9.39
N ILE A 330 21.70 0.12 -9.95
CA ILE A 330 21.04 1.31 -9.44
C ILE A 330 20.15 1.98 -10.49
N THR A 331 18.92 2.28 -10.07
CA THR A 331 18.00 3.18 -10.77
C THR A 331 17.88 4.48 -9.98
N LEU A 332 17.85 5.59 -10.71
CA LEU A 332 17.75 6.95 -10.18
C LEU A 332 16.52 7.61 -10.79
N LEU A 333 15.72 8.26 -9.96
CA LEU A 333 14.60 9.10 -10.37
C LEU A 333 14.82 10.52 -9.83
N GLU A 334 14.80 11.51 -10.71
CA GLU A 334 15.11 12.91 -10.42
C GLU A 334 14.10 13.85 -11.11
N ASP A 335 14.06 15.10 -10.64
CA ASP A 335 13.29 16.25 -11.16
C ASP A 335 12.14 15.91 -12.10
N GLU A 336 12.38 15.78 -13.41
CA GLU A 336 11.35 15.52 -14.42
C GLU A 336 10.44 14.32 -14.07
N GLN A 337 11.01 13.24 -13.56
CA GLN A 337 10.25 12.05 -13.19
C GLN A 337 9.43 12.26 -11.91
N LEU A 338 9.87 13.16 -11.03
CA LEU A 338 9.22 13.45 -9.74
C LEU A 338 8.15 14.55 -9.83
N GLN A 339 8.11 15.33 -10.91
CA GLN A 339 7.10 16.39 -11.13
C GLN A 339 5.68 15.87 -11.42
N LYS A 340 5.47 14.55 -11.41
CA LYS A 340 4.17 13.92 -11.70
C LYS A 340 3.21 14.01 -10.52
N SER A 341 1.92 13.97 -10.84
CA SER A 341 0.86 13.93 -9.85
C SER A 341 0.73 12.53 -9.25
N VAL A 342 1.27 12.36 -8.04
CA VAL A 342 1.19 11.12 -7.25
C VAL A 342 0.67 11.41 -5.84
N ILE A 343 0.05 10.41 -5.22
CA ILE A 343 -0.44 10.49 -3.83
C ILE A 343 0.71 10.24 -2.86
N SER A 344 1.59 9.31 -3.22
CA SER A 344 2.77 8.94 -2.44
C SER A 344 4.04 8.90 -3.31
N PRO A 345 5.21 9.32 -2.77
CA PRO A 345 6.50 9.22 -3.46
C PRO A 345 6.82 7.88 -4.12
N VAL A 346 6.39 6.77 -3.52
CA VAL A 346 6.72 5.43 -4.04
C VAL A 346 5.94 5.06 -5.30
N GLU A 347 4.91 5.83 -5.69
CA GLU A 347 4.20 5.58 -6.94
C GLU A 347 5.07 5.84 -8.19
N HIS A 348 6.11 6.67 -8.06
CA HIS A 348 7.10 6.86 -9.13
C HIS A 348 7.79 5.55 -9.54
N LEU A 349 7.73 4.53 -8.69
CA LEU A 349 8.38 3.23 -8.88
C LEU A 349 7.58 2.25 -9.74
N LYS A 350 6.33 2.58 -10.10
CA LYS A 350 5.40 1.72 -10.85
C LYS A 350 5.93 1.16 -12.17
N ASN A 351 6.94 1.79 -12.78
CA ASN A 351 7.57 1.38 -14.05
C ASN A 351 9.08 1.17 -13.95
N VAL A 352 9.63 1.13 -12.72
CA VAL A 352 11.07 0.92 -12.53
C VAL A 352 11.40 -0.55 -12.80
N PRO A 353 12.43 -0.88 -13.59
CA PRO A 353 12.86 -2.27 -13.79
C PRO A 353 13.22 -2.93 -12.44
N ALA A 354 13.04 -4.24 -12.36
CA ALA A 354 13.23 -5.07 -11.16
C ALA A 354 12.21 -4.84 -10.02
N VAL A 355 11.50 -3.71 -9.99
CA VAL A 355 10.58 -3.35 -8.90
C VAL A 355 9.22 -4.02 -9.08
N ASP A 356 8.76 -4.70 -8.04
CA ASP A 356 7.39 -5.20 -7.89
C ASP A 356 6.60 -4.19 -7.07
N PHE A 357 5.70 -3.46 -7.72
CA PHE A 357 4.78 -2.52 -7.08
C PHE A 357 3.39 -3.16 -7.03
N ALA A 358 2.91 -3.50 -5.82
CA ALA A 358 1.58 -4.05 -5.61
C ALA A 358 0.73 -3.06 -4.81
N ALA A 359 -0.21 -2.38 -5.48
CA ALA A 359 -1.18 -1.52 -4.81
C ALA A 359 -2.14 -2.38 -3.96
N THR A 360 -2.31 -1.99 -2.69
CA THR A 360 -3.22 -2.68 -1.75
C THR A 360 -4.42 -1.82 -1.35
N GLY A 361 -4.49 -0.59 -1.87
CA GLY A 361 -5.58 0.36 -1.76
C GLY A 361 -5.22 1.63 -2.56
N ILE A 362 -5.92 2.73 -2.31
CA ILE A 362 -5.69 4.01 -3.00
C ILE A 362 -4.35 4.67 -2.66
N ASN A 363 -3.92 4.62 -1.40
CA ASN A 363 -2.69 5.23 -0.91
C ASN A 363 -1.67 4.20 -0.35
N GLN A 364 -2.05 2.93 -0.18
CA GLN A 364 -1.15 1.87 0.26
C GLN A 364 -0.59 1.04 -0.90
N ALA A 365 0.68 0.66 -0.78
CA ALA A 365 1.32 -0.25 -1.71
C ALA A 365 2.46 -1.02 -1.03
N ASN A 366 2.70 -2.24 -1.50
CA ASN A 366 3.91 -3.00 -1.21
C ASN A 366 4.90 -2.84 -2.35
N VAL A 367 6.16 -2.55 -2.00
CA VAL A 367 7.26 -2.38 -2.96
C VAL A 367 8.42 -3.26 -2.55
N VAL A 368 8.78 -4.19 -3.43
CA VAL A 368 9.96 -5.04 -3.31
C VAL A 368 10.73 -5.08 -4.62
N VAL A 369 11.92 -5.68 -4.61
CA VAL A 369 12.75 -5.84 -5.80
C VAL A 369 13.08 -7.32 -5.99
N ARG A 370 12.92 -7.80 -7.23
CA ARG A 370 13.19 -9.20 -7.63
C ARG A 370 12.43 -10.23 -6.77
N GLY A 371 11.19 -9.91 -6.39
CA GLY A 371 10.27 -10.83 -5.73
C GLY A 371 10.35 -10.94 -4.21
N PHE A 372 9.84 -12.06 -3.69
CA PHE A 372 9.51 -12.32 -2.27
C PHE A 372 8.69 -11.19 -1.65
N ASN A 373 7.66 -10.75 -2.39
CA ASN A 373 6.73 -9.78 -1.88
C ASN A 373 5.87 -10.42 -0.77
N ASN A 374 5.32 -9.61 0.12
CA ASN A 374 4.33 -10.05 1.09
C ASN A 374 3.36 -8.90 1.31
N VAL A 375 2.14 -9.21 1.76
CA VAL A 375 1.11 -8.19 1.98
C VAL A 375 1.51 -7.15 3.04
N PHE A 376 2.41 -7.54 3.94
CA PHE A 376 2.92 -6.76 5.06
C PHE A 376 4.45 -6.87 5.09
N SER A 377 5.10 -6.28 4.08
CA SER A 377 6.52 -6.54 3.78
C SER A 377 7.48 -5.47 4.32
N GLY A 378 8.58 -5.94 4.91
CA GLY A 378 9.77 -5.17 5.25
C GLY A 378 11.00 -5.55 4.42
N ALA A 379 10.81 -6.28 3.31
CA ALA A 379 11.92 -6.96 2.61
C ALA A 379 12.93 -6.00 1.96
N LEU A 380 12.46 -4.80 1.56
CA LEU A 380 13.30 -3.74 1.00
C LEU A 380 13.72 -2.78 2.12
N LEU A 381 15.01 -2.46 2.23
CA LEU A 381 15.45 -1.42 3.17
C LEU A 381 15.02 -0.05 2.65
N ALA A 382 13.92 0.49 3.17
CA ALA A 382 13.46 1.84 2.86
C ALA A 382 14.16 2.87 3.77
N LEU A 383 14.75 3.88 3.14
CA LEU A 383 15.45 4.98 3.80
C LEU A 383 14.83 6.32 3.39
N THR A 384 14.76 7.24 4.35
CA THR A 384 14.60 8.66 4.08
C THR A 384 15.83 9.34 4.66
N ASP A 385 16.65 9.99 3.83
CA ASP A 385 17.75 10.81 4.34
C ASP A 385 18.75 10.03 5.25
N ASN A 386 19.08 8.78 4.88
CA ASN A 386 19.87 7.78 5.63
C ASN A 386 19.22 7.21 6.91
N ARG A 387 17.98 7.58 7.22
CA ARG A 387 17.19 7.02 8.33
C ARG A 387 16.28 5.91 7.83
N ILE A 388 16.18 4.80 8.57
CA ILE A 388 15.19 3.75 8.29
C ILE A 388 13.78 4.35 8.32
N ALA A 389 13.04 4.20 7.23
CA ALA A 389 11.69 4.74 7.08
C ALA A 389 10.59 3.77 7.57
N GLY A 390 10.92 2.49 7.76
CA GLY A 390 9.99 1.48 8.25
C GLY A 390 9.57 1.67 9.70
N LEU A 391 8.42 1.08 10.05
CA LEU A 391 7.87 1.10 11.40
C LEU A 391 8.76 0.34 12.40
N PRO A 392 8.95 0.84 13.64
CA PRO A 392 9.92 0.31 14.59
C PRO A 392 9.89 -1.20 14.86
N SER A 393 8.85 -1.71 15.54
CA SER A 393 8.73 -3.11 15.97
C SER A 393 8.29 -4.02 14.81
N LEU A 394 7.36 -3.53 14.00
CA LEU A 394 6.73 -4.30 12.92
C LEU A 394 7.68 -4.53 11.74
N ARG A 395 8.72 -3.68 11.58
CA ARG A 395 9.63 -3.65 10.44
C ARG A 395 8.90 -3.63 9.08
N PHE A 396 7.72 -3.03 9.05
CA PHE A 396 6.88 -2.88 7.86
C PHE A 396 7.16 -1.53 7.19
N ASN A 397 7.20 -1.51 5.85
CA ASN A 397 7.33 -0.29 5.08
C ASN A 397 5.96 0.33 4.78
N ALA A 398 5.40 1.05 5.75
CA ALA A 398 4.20 1.87 5.57
C ALA A 398 4.54 3.16 4.79
N TYR A 399 4.58 3.10 3.45
CA TYR A 399 5.01 4.24 2.64
C TYR A 399 4.08 5.47 2.74
N ASN A 400 2.81 5.26 3.08
CA ASN A 400 1.84 6.28 3.46
C ASN A 400 2.17 7.00 4.77
N LEU A 401 3.04 6.45 5.64
CA LEU A 401 3.49 7.08 6.90
C LEU A 401 4.82 7.84 6.78
N ILE A 402 5.43 7.89 5.60
CA ILE A 402 6.66 8.66 5.37
C ILE A 402 6.33 10.15 5.40
N PRO A 403 6.89 10.96 6.33
CA PRO A 403 6.44 12.35 6.48
C PRO A 403 6.71 13.28 5.29
N PRO A 404 7.92 13.29 4.68
CA PRO A 404 8.19 14.15 3.52
C PRO A 404 7.28 13.82 2.33
N GLY A 405 6.67 14.86 1.77
CA GLY A 405 5.82 14.78 0.59
C GLY A 405 6.60 14.83 -0.73
N ASN A 406 5.89 14.68 -1.85
CA ASN A 406 6.50 14.62 -3.18
C ASN A 406 7.32 15.87 -3.55
N ASP A 407 6.84 17.07 -3.20
CA ASP A 407 7.49 18.33 -3.59
C ASP A 407 8.83 18.58 -2.89
N ASP A 408 9.09 17.89 -1.77
CA ASP A 408 10.33 17.99 -1.02
C ASP A 408 11.41 17.00 -1.48
N LEU A 409 11.07 16.06 -2.37
CA LEU A 409 12.04 15.08 -2.85
C LEU A 409 12.98 15.71 -3.88
N GLU A 410 14.26 15.52 -3.66
CA GLU A 410 15.32 15.83 -4.63
C GLU A 410 15.48 14.65 -5.60
N ARG A 411 15.56 13.44 -5.05
CA ARG A 411 15.69 12.22 -5.85
C ARG A 411 15.25 10.97 -5.09
N ILE A 412 15.00 9.91 -5.87
CA ILE A 412 14.79 8.56 -5.37
C ILE A 412 15.87 7.65 -5.97
N GLU A 413 16.63 6.96 -5.11
CA GLU A 413 17.63 5.98 -5.52
C GLU A 413 17.16 4.56 -5.15
N ILE A 414 17.25 3.61 -6.09
CA ILE A 414 16.93 2.20 -5.85
C ILE A 414 18.11 1.34 -6.23
N VAL A 415 18.66 0.62 -5.25
CA VAL A 415 19.64 -0.43 -5.46
C VAL A 415 18.93 -1.77 -5.52
N SER A 416 19.02 -2.45 -6.66
CA SER A 416 18.38 -3.75 -6.93
C SER A 416 19.36 -4.88 -6.64
N GLY A 417 19.15 -5.58 -5.53
CA GLY A 417 20.02 -6.67 -5.08
C GLY A 417 20.73 -6.38 -3.75
N PRO A 418 21.55 -7.32 -3.25
CA PRO A 418 21.91 -7.30 -1.84
C PRO A 418 22.85 -6.15 -1.43
N GLY A 419 22.42 -5.38 -0.42
CA GLY A 419 23.13 -4.23 0.16
C GLY A 419 23.81 -4.49 1.51
N ALA A 420 23.72 -5.71 2.06
CA ALA A 420 24.00 -5.98 3.47
C ALA A 420 25.46 -5.78 3.90
N ALA A 421 26.43 -5.89 2.98
CA ALA A 421 27.82 -5.59 3.29
C ALA A 421 28.05 -4.14 3.76
N LEU A 422 27.15 -3.22 3.40
CA LEU A 422 27.20 -1.83 3.86
C LEU A 422 26.06 -1.51 4.82
N TYR A 423 24.86 -2.00 4.53
CA TYR A 423 23.64 -1.60 5.26
C TYR A 423 23.26 -2.52 6.42
N GLY A 424 23.90 -3.68 6.55
CA GLY A 424 23.52 -4.68 7.55
C GLY A 424 22.27 -5.46 7.16
N PRO A 425 21.59 -6.10 8.13
CA PRO A 425 20.46 -6.97 7.86
C PRO A 425 19.29 -6.19 7.23
N ASN A 426 18.38 -6.91 6.58
CA ASN A 426 17.16 -6.36 5.94
C ASN A 426 17.41 -5.56 4.65
N SER A 427 18.61 -5.62 4.08
CA SER A 427 18.94 -5.06 2.77
C SER A 427 19.27 -6.14 1.73
N ALA A 428 18.84 -7.39 1.97
CA ALA A 428 19.12 -8.53 1.09
C ALA A 428 18.44 -8.40 -0.29
N ASN A 429 17.27 -7.75 -0.35
CA ASN A 429 16.53 -7.55 -1.61
C ASN A 429 16.93 -6.23 -2.30
N GLY A 430 17.46 -5.26 -1.56
CA GLY A 430 17.80 -3.94 -2.09
C GLY A 430 17.69 -2.82 -1.06
N VAL A 431 17.89 -1.60 -1.54
CA VAL A 431 17.71 -0.36 -0.78
C VAL A 431 16.91 0.62 -1.61
N LEU A 432 15.84 1.19 -1.04
CA LEU A 432 15.10 2.33 -1.58
C LEU A 432 15.45 3.54 -0.73
N HIS A 433 15.95 4.61 -1.33
CA HIS A 433 16.40 5.79 -0.62
C HIS A 433 15.72 7.04 -1.18
N LEU A 434 14.86 7.64 -0.36
CA LEU A 434 14.22 8.93 -0.59
C LEU A 434 15.13 10.02 -0.04
N ILE A 435 15.54 10.97 -0.88
CA ILE A 435 16.47 12.04 -0.51
C ILE A 435 15.76 13.38 -0.64
N THR A 436 15.77 14.16 0.43
CA THR A 436 15.05 15.45 0.50
C THR A 436 15.92 16.64 0.13
N LYS A 437 15.30 17.65 -0.49
CA LYS A 437 15.98 18.88 -0.96
C LYS A 437 16.64 19.65 0.17
N SER A 438 17.89 20.06 -0.04
CA SER A 438 18.62 21.00 0.81
C SER A 438 17.99 22.38 0.81
N PRO A 439 17.83 23.08 1.96
CA PRO A 439 17.32 24.44 1.97
C PRO A 439 18.23 25.42 1.20
N PHE A 440 19.53 25.12 1.10
CA PHE A 440 20.44 25.83 0.22
C PHE A 440 20.23 25.41 -1.23
N GLY A 441 19.96 26.38 -2.12
CA GLY A 441 19.74 26.14 -3.55
C GLY A 441 18.35 25.62 -3.89
N SER A 442 17.41 25.64 -2.94
CA SER A 442 16.00 25.37 -3.18
C SER A 442 15.09 26.23 -2.30
N GLU A 443 15.52 27.47 -2.06
CA GLU A 443 14.79 28.51 -1.35
C GLU A 443 13.45 28.82 -2.01
N GLY A 444 12.52 29.38 -1.23
CA GLY A 444 11.21 29.78 -1.70
C GLY A 444 10.08 28.92 -1.12
N THR A 445 8.86 29.25 -1.55
CA THR A 445 7.65 28.55 -1.09
C THR A 445 7.02 27.81 -2.25
N THR A 446 6.69 26.54 -2.05
CA THR A 446 5.87 25.76 -2.97
C THR A 446 4.57 25.38 -2.27
N VAL A 447 3.44 25.70 -2.88
CA VAL A 447 2.11 25.25 -2.44
C VAL A 447 1.52 24.42 -3.55
N SER A 448 0.95 23.26 -3.21
CA SER A 448 0.24 22.44 -4.16
C SER A 448 -1.13 22.01 -3.63
N ALA A 449 -2.09 21.93 -4.55
CA ALA A 449 -3.43 21.45 -4.28
C ALA A 449 -3.88 20.54 -5.41
N GLY A 450 -4.59 19.47 -5.09
CA GLY A 450 -5.13 18.55 -6.09
C GLY A 450 -6.40 17.86 -5.61
N GLY A 451 -7.10 17.28 -6.56
CA GLY A 451 -8.35 16.55 -6.34
C GLY A 451 -8.72 15.73 -7.58
N GLY A 452 -9.62 14.77 -7.42
CA GLY A 452 -9.98 13.90 -8.53
C GLY A 452 -10.94 12.77 -8.16
N GLU A 453 -10.96 11.71 -8.98
CA GLU A 453 -11.74 10.51 -8.66
C GLU A 453 -11.27 9.94 -7.33
N ARG A 454 -12.18 9.62 -6.40
CA ARG A 454 -11.90 8.99 -5.08
C ARG A 454 -10.93 9.75 -4.16
N ILE A 455 -10.31 10.82 -4.62
CA ILE A 455 -9.45 11.72 -3.86
C ILE A 455 -10.26 12.98 -3.67
N GLU A 456 -10.81 13.13 -2.47
CA GLU A 456 -11.55 14.33 -2.12
C GLU A 456 -10.63 15.55 -2.16
N PHE A 457 -9.40 15.43 -1.62
CA PHE A 457 -8.45 16.53 -1.58
C PHE A 457 -7.02 16.08 -1.24
N ILE A 458 -6.03 16.69 -1.88
CA ILE A 458 -4.63 16.69 -1.46
C ILE A 458 -4.12 18.13 -1.43
N GLY A 459 -3.52 18.55 -0.32
CA GLY A 459 -2.87 19.84 -0.18
C GLY A 459 -1.48 19.64 0.40
N ALA A 460 -0.47 20.31 -0.16
CA ALA A 460 0.87 20.30 0.41
C ALA A 460 1.48 21.69 0.36
N PHE A 461 2.39 21.95 1.30
CA PHE A 461 3.24 23.12 1.28
C PHE A 461 4.66 22.74 1.61
N ARG A 462 5.60 23.50 1.07
CA ARG A 462 7.02 23.45 1.38
C ARG A 462 7.51 24.88 1.42
N HIS A 463 8.27 25.23 2.45
CA HIS A 463 8.99 26.50 2.52
C HIS A 463 10.43 26.22 2.91
N ALA A 464 11.38 26.82 2.18
CA ALA A 464 12.79 26.79 2.53
C ALA A 464 13.40 28.18 2.44
N ASN A 465 14.33 28.48 3.33
CA ASN A 465 15.08 29.73 3.28
C ASN A 465 16.48 29.53 3.88
N SER A 466 17.45 30.26 3.34
CA SER A 466 18.80 30.38 3.87
C SER A 466 18.99 31.77 4.47
N PHE A 467 19.33 31.86 5.76
CA PHE A 467 19.68 33.15 6.37
C PHE A 467 21.01 33.70 5.81
N ASN A 468 21.90 32.79 5.43
CA ASN A 468 23.19 33.00 4.77
C ASN A 468 23.70 31.63 4.27
N ASP A 469 24.90 31.58 3.70
CA ASP A 469 25.51 30.33 3.19
C ASP A 469 25.82 29.26 4.26
N ARG A 470 25.62 29.57 5.55
CA ARG A 470 25.91 28.71 6.69
C ARG A 470 24.67 28.18 7.40
N ILE A 471 23.53 28.84 7.36
CA ILE A 471 22.32 28.39 8.07
C ILE A 471 21.12 28.46 7.14
N GLY A 472 20.48 27.33 6.91
CA GLY A 472 19.22 27.24 6.18
C GLY A 472 18.24 26.32 6.89
N TYR A 473 16.95 26.56 6.68
CA TYR A 473 15.89 25.71 7.20
C TYR A 473 14.87 25.41 6.12
N ARG A 474 14.18 24.28 6.29
CA ARG A 474 13.02 23.90 5.51
C ARG A 474 11.93 23.36 6.42
N ILE A 475 10.70 23.70 6.10
CA ILE A 475 9.49 23.07 6.63
C ILE A 475 8.61 22.58 5.48
N SER A 476 7.93 21.46 5.66
CA SER A 476 6.89 20.98 4.75
C SER A 476 5.75 20.34 5.50
N GLY A 477 4.59 20.29 4.85
CA GLY A 477 3.44 19.54 5.33
C GLY A 477 2.51 19.14 4.20
N GLN A 478 1.73 18.10 4.44
CA GLN A 478 0.78 17.54 3.50
C GLN A 478 -0.48 17.09 4.24
N TYR A 479 -1.63 17.33 3.65
CA TYR A 479 -2.92 16.79 4.05
C TYR A 479 -3.55 16.08 2.86
N TYR A 480 -4.13 14.90 3.10
CA TYR A 480 -4.78 14.08 2.10
C TYR A 480 -6.07 13.50 2.67
N ARG A 481 -7.13 13.52 1.86
CA ARG A 481 -8.41 12.86 2.12
C ARG A 481 -8.93 12.19 0.85
N GLY A 482 -9.42 10.96 0.98
CA GLY A 482 -10.02 10.19 -0.11
C GLY A 482 -10.85 9.01 0.38
N VAL A 483 -11.33 8.20 -0.55
CA VAL A 483 -12.17 7.02 -0.29
C VAL A 483 -11.63 5.83 -1.08
N ASP A 484 -11.22 4.79 -0.36
CA ASP A 484 -10.65 3.58 -0.93
C ASP A 484 -11.69 2.71 -1.65
N TRP A 485 -11.23 1.77 -2.47
CA TRP A 485 -12.11 0.84 -3.17
C TRP A 485 -12.76 -0.14 -2.19
N PRO A 486 -14.10 -0.32 -2.26
CA PRO A 486 -14.77 -1.28 -1.41
C PRO A 486 -14.24 -2.70 -1.60
N TYR A 487 -13.99 -3.37 -0.48
CA TYR A 487 -13.64 -4.78 -0.43
C TYR A 487 -14.25 -5.41 0.83
N ARG A 488 -14.86 -6.59 0.68
CA ARG A 488 -15.34 -7.40 1.80
C ARG A 488 -14.49 -8.65 1.88
N ASP A 489 -13.80 -8.82 3.00
CA ASP A 489 -13.16 -10.11 3.32
C ASP A 489 -14.25 -11.06 3.84
N PRO A 490 -14.49 -12.22 3.20
CA PRO A 490 -15.48 -13.18 3.68
C PRO A 490 -15.19 -13.75 5.08
N ALA A 491 -13.95 -13.62 5.56
CA ALA A 491 -13.55 -14.03 6.90
C ALA A 491 -13.80 -12.95 7.98
N GLU A 492 -14.22 -11.74 7.62
CA GLU A 492 -14.63 -10.72 8.58
C GLU A 492 -16.06 -11.00 9.06
N PRO A 493 -16.29 -11.17 10.38
CA PRO A 493 -17.61 -11.49 10.88
C PRO A 493 -18.50 -10.24 10.93
N GLU A 494 -19.80 -10.44 10.82
CA GLU A 494 -20.80 -9.37 11.01
C GLU A 494 -20.93 -8.97 12.49
N PHE A 495 -20.61 -9.88 13.40
CA PHE A 495 -20.65 -9.68 14.84
C PHE A 495 -19.41 -10.28 15.51
N PHE A 496 -18.84 -9.57 16.47
CA PHE A 496 -17.83 -10.08 17.39
C PHE A 496 -18.50 -10.62 18.66
N SER A 497 -17.93 -11.66 19.25
CA SER A 497 -18.32 -12.10 20.60
C SER A 497 -17.42 -11.42 21.63
N VAL A 498 -17.96 -10.48 22.40
CA VAL A 498 -17.24 -9.77 23.47
C VAL A 498 -17.93 -10.11 24.79
N ASN A 499 -17.22 -10.79 25.69
CA ASN A 499 -17.76 -11.26 26.98
C ASN A 499 -19.08 -12.05 26.84
N GLY A 500 -19.21 -12.83 25.76
CA GLY A 500 -20.42 -13.62 25.47
C GLY A 500 -21.59 -12.84 24.86
N GLN A 501 -21.41 -11.55 24.57
CA GLN A 501 -22.40 -10.71 23.86
C GLN A 501 -22.00 -10.52 22.40
N ASN A 502 -22.96 -10.57 21.48
CA ASN A 502 -22.74 -10.29 20.07
C ASN A 502 -22.74 -8.77 19.85
N VAL A 503 -21.57 -8.22 19.59
CA VAL A 503 -21.38 -6.80 19.26
C VAL A 503 -21.25 -6.69 17.74
N PRO A 504 -22.02 -5.84 17.04
CA PRO A 504 -21.86 -5.64 15.61
C PRO A 504 -20.42 -5.23 15.28
N SER A 505 -19.83 -5.86 14.27
CA SER A 505 -18.55 -5.42 13.73
C SER A 505 -18.68 -3.97 13.27
N PRO A 506 -17.74 -3.07 13.62
CA PRO A 506 -17.71 -1.70 13.09
C PRO A 506 -17.68 -1.67 11.56
N GLY A 507 -17.24 -2.77 10.93
CA GLY A 507 -17.00 -2.86 9.50
C GLY A 507 -15.75 -2.08 9.10
N ARG A 508 -15.48 -2.09 7.78
CA ARG A 508 -14.43 -1.28 7.17
C ARG A 508 -14.91 0.15 7.00
N ASP A 509 -14.09 1.11 7.41
CA ASP A 509 -14.17 2.49 6.99
C ASP A 509 -13.20 2.70 5.82
N PHE A 510 -13.77 2.95 4.64
CA PHE A 510 -13.01 3.20 3.42
C PHE A 510 -12.52 4.65 3.30
N ASN A 511 -12.91 5.54 4.22
CA ASN A 511 -12.35 6.88 4.25
C ASN A 511 -10.87 6.82 4.63
N VAL A 512 -10.05 7.45 3.81
CA VAL A 512 -8.62 7.57 4.00
C VAL A 512 -8.31 9.00 4.35
N THR A 513 -7.62 9.21 5.47
CA THR A 513 -7.07 10.52 5.82
C THR A 513 -5.60 10.39 6.16
N ARG A 514 -4.82 11.40 5.77
CA ARG A 514 -3.40 11.50 6.12
C ARG A 514 -3.03 12.94 6.38
N PHE A 515 -2.29 13.16 7.45
CA PHE A 515 -1.60 14.41 7.73
C PHE A 515 -0.13 14.13 7.95
N SER A 516 0.77 14.89 7.33
CA SER A 516 2.19 14.84 7.63
C SER A 516 2.80 16.23 7.71
N ALA A 517 3.81 16.38 8.55
CA ALA A 517 4.61 17.58 8.66
C ALA A 517 6.05 17.20 9.03
N ASP A 518 7.01 17.92 8.48
CA ASP A 518 8.42 17.71 8.79
C ASP A 518 9.22 19.01 8.61
N GLY A 519 10.34 19.10 9.33
CA GLY A 519 11.26 20.21 9.21
C GLY A 519 12.70 19.77 9.36
N ARG A 520 13.60 20.53 8.73
CA ARG A 520 15.05 20.37 8.80
C ARG A 520 15.76 21.71 8.95
N VAL A 521 16.88 21.70 9.64
CA VAL A 521 17.83 22.81 9.71
C VAL A 521 19.20 22.28 9.31
N ASP A 522 19.81 22.95 8.33
CA ASP A 522 21.14 22.66 7.84
C ASP A 522 22.09 23.76 8.30
N PHE A 523 23.16 23.37 8.99
CA PHE A 523 24.13 24.26 9.59
C PHE A 523 25.56 23.92 9.12
N ARG A 524 26.26 24.88 8.53
CA ARG A 524 27.65 24.78 8.03
C ARG A 524 28.57 25.70 8.86
N PRO A 525 28.93 25.29 10.09
CA PRO A 525 29.71 26.14 11.02
C PRO A 525 31.11 26.50 10.52
N ILE A 526 31.75 25.57 9.80
CA ILE A 526 33.08 25.71 9.22
C ILE A 526 33.13 25.06 7.84
N THR A 527 34.11 25.43 7.02
CA THR A 527 34.31 24.85 5.68
C THR A 527 34.44 23.33 5.72
N GLY A 528 33.62 22.65 4.92
CA GLY A 528 33.61 21.19 4.81
C GLY A 528 32.88 20.46 5.95
N MET A 529 32.24 21.19 6.88
CA MET A 529 31.35 20.63 7.90
C MET A 529 29.88 20.98 7.59
N THR A 530 28.99 20.02 7.68
CA THR A 530 27.54 20.22 7.59
C THR A 530 26.83 19.37 8.65
N THR A 531 26.12 20.03 9.55
CA THR A 531 25.25 19.40 10.54
C THR A 531 23.81 19.60 10.09
N ILE A 532 23.01 18.53 10.10
CA ILE A 532 21.59 18.58 9.75
C ILE A 532 20.80 18.02 10.92
N VAL A 533 19.82 18.78 11.40
CA VAL A 533 18.84 18.32 12.40
C VAL A 533 17.48 18.34 11.75
N SER A 534 16.72 17.25 11.88
CA SER A 534 15.39 17.13 11.29
C SER A 534 14.44 16.34 12.17
N ALA A 535 13.16 16.70 12.14
CA ALA A 535 12.10 15.98 12.83
C ALA A 535 10.82 16.00 11.99
N GLY A 536 9.96 15.02 12.17
CA GLY A 536 8.70 14.96 11.45
C GLY A 536 7.69 14.01 12.06
N VAL A 537 6.44 14.17 11.65
CA VAL A 537 5.27 13.40 12.09
C VAL A 537 4.40 13.09 10.87
N SER A 538 3.82 11.89 10.85
CA SER A 538 2.75 11.52 9.93
C SER A 538 1.67 10.79 10.72
N GLN A 539 0.40 11.06 10.44
CA GLN A 539 -0.75 10.39 11.02
C GLN A 539 -1.68 9.94 9.89
N ILE A 540 -2.20 8.72 9.98
CA ILE A 540 -3.12 8.14 9.00
C ILE A 540 -4.35 7.52 9.68
N SER A 541 -5.45 7.49 8.94
CA SER A 541 -6.58 6.60 9.18
C SER A 541 -6.95 5.98 7.84
N ASP A 542 -6.77 4.67 7.72
CA ASP A 542 -7.01 3.89 6.50
C ASP A 542 -7.08 2.38 6.81
N ILE A 543 -6.99 1.52 5.80
CA ILE A 543 -7.05 0.06 5.96
C ILE A 543 -5.69 -0.55 5.62
N GLU A 544 -5.08 -1.22 6.59
CA GLU A 544 -3.78 -1.88 6.42
C GLU A 544 -3.94 -3.39 6.34
N LEU A 545 -3.49 -4.00 5.24
CA LEU A 545 -3.54 -5.45 5.08
C LEU A 545 -2.36 -6.10 5.81
N THR A 546 -2.63 -7.04 6.74
CA THR A 546 -1.59 -7.75 7.49
C THR A 546 -1.59 -9.25 7.18
N GLY A 547 -0.53 -9.97 7.55
CA GLY A 547 -0.46 -11.44 7.38
C GLY A 547 -1.54 -12.23 8.15
N ILE A 548 -2.26 -11.59 9.08
CA ILE A 548 -3.30 -12.20 9.92
C ILE A 548 -4.72 -11.70 9.62
N GLY A 549 -4.89 -10.87 8.59
CA GLY A 549 -6.14 -10.19 8.25
C GLY A 549 -5.94 -8.68 8.13
N ALA A 550 -6.95 -7.94 7.66
CA ALA A 550 -6.85 -6.49 7.59
C ALA A 550 -7.05 -5.85 8.98
N ALA A 551 -6.35 -4.74 9.21
CA ALA A 551 -6.54 -3.86 10.34
C ALA A 551 -7.16 -2.54 9.85
N GLN A 552 -8.09 -1.99 10.62
CA GLN A 552 -8.56 -0.61 10.43
C GLN A 552 -7.61 0.30 11.22
N ALA A 553 -6.72 1.01 10.52
CA ALA A 553 -5.87 2.02 11.14
C ALA A 553 -6.70 3.25 11.49
N VAL A 554 -6.61 3.69 12.74
CA VAL A 554 -7.32 4.88 13.24
C VAL A 554 -6.35 5.76 13.99
N ASP A 555 -6.04 6.92 13.40
CA ASP A 555 -5.10 7.90 13.91
C ASP A 555 -3.70 7.32 14.22
N TRP A 556 -3.26 6.36 13.41
CA TRP A 556 -1.93 5.76 13.54
C TRP A 556 -0.88 6.81 13.21
N ARG A 557 -0.07 7.15 14.21
CA ARG A 557 1.00 8.15 14.11
C ARG A 557 2.39 7.50 14.04
N PHE A 558 3.20 8.00 13.11
CA PHE A 558 4.65 7.81 13.05
C PHE A 558 5.34 9.14 13.33
N SER A 559 6.44 9.14 14.08
CA SER A 559 7.23 10.34 14.34
C SER A 559 8.71 10.04 14.41
N TYR A 560 9.55 11.01 14.06
CA TYR A 560 11.00 10.85 14.15
C TYR A 560 11.73 12.13 14.56
N ALA A 561 12.93 11.95 15.09
CA ALA A 561 13.96 12.97 15.24
C ALA A 561 15.31 12.41 14.79
N GLN A 562 16.11 13.22 14.08
CA GLN A 562 17.39 12.80 13.50
C GLN A 562 18.41 13.95 13.54
N GLY A 563 19.65 13.61 13.89
CA GLY A 563 20.83 14.44 13.70
C GLY A 563 21.82 13.75 12.75
N ARG A 564 22.41 14.52 11.84
CA ARG A 564 23.46 14.08 10.90
C ARG A 564 24.62 15.07 10.92
N LEU A 565 25.83 14.57 10.82
CA LEU A 565 27.06 15.35 10.73
C LEU A 565 27.91 14.81 9.58
N TYR A 566 28.26 15.68 8.64
CA TYR A 566 29.24 15.44 7.59
C TYR A 566 30.44 16.34 7.87
N TYR A 567 31.64 15.77 7.93
CA TYR A 567 32.88 16.54 8.01
C TYR A 567 33.96 15.89 7.15
N LYS A 568 34.23 16.47 5.98
CA LYS A 568 35.14 15.87 4.97
C LYS A 568 34.71 14.42 4.66
N ASN A 569 35.53 13.43 5.05
CA ASN A 569 35.25 12.00 4.87
C ASN A 569 34.61 11.33 6.09
N PHE A 570 34.33 12.08 7.15
CA PHE A 570 33.64 11.59 8.34
C PHE A 570 32.14 11.82 8.21
N PHE A 571 31.33 10.80 8.54
CA PHE A 571 29.89 10.92 8.67
C PHE A 571 29.43 10.28 9.98
N ALA A 572 28.53 10.96 10.69
CA ALA A 572 27.87 10.42 11.85
C ALA A 572 26.38 10.76 11.83
N GLN A 573 25.54 9.87 12.32
CA GLN A 573 24.13 10.13 12.53
C GLN A 573 23.59 9.41 13.75
N ALA A 574 22.54 9.99 14.33
CA ALA A 574 21.71 9.34 15.33
C ALA A 574 20.25 9.72 15.09
N TYR A 575 19.33 8.78 15.32
CA TYR A 575 17.90 9.04 15.18
C TYR A 575 17.05 8.17 16.10
N LEU A 576 15.83 8.65 16.34
CA LEU A 576 14.77 7.96 17.03
C LEU A 576 13.52 7.96 16.14
N ASN A 577 12.99 6.79 15.84
CA ASN A 577 11.67 6.61 15.25
C ASN A 577 10.71 6.12 16.35
N MET A 578 9.46 6.59 16.29
CA MET A 578 8.39 6.28 17.23
C MET A 578 7.12 5.95 16.44
N SER A 579 6.36 4.98 16.92
CA SER A 579 5.03 4.66 16.41
C SER A 579 4.01 4.74 17.54
N ASP A 580 2.77 5.06 17.20
CA ASP A 580 1.61 5.06 18.09
C ASP A 580 0.38 4.67 17.27
N ALA A 581 -0.07 3.42 17.38
CA ALA A 581 -1.15 2.87 16.57
C ALA A 581 -2.54 3.50 16.79
N GLY A 582 -2.71 4.44 17.73
CA GLY A 582 -4.01 5.07 17.98
C GLY A 582 -5.08 4.06 18.37
N ASP A 583 -6.29 4.19 17.81
CA ASP A 583 -7.45 3.32 18.08
C ASP A 583 -7.57 2.17 17.06
N THR A 584 -6.45 1.76 16.47
CA THR A 584 -6.39 0.69 15.44
C THR A 584 -6.89 -0.64 15.98
N PHE A 585 -7.58 -1.43 15.15
CA PHE A 585 -8.10 -2.76 15.50
C PHE A 585 -8.10 -3.74 14.32
N LEU A 586 -8.10 -5.04 14.61
CA LEU A 586 -8.24 -6.09 13.59
C LEU A 586 -9.69 -6.26 13.16
N LEU A 587 -9.94 -6.26 11.85
CA LEU A 587 -11.30 -6.37 11.30
C LEU A 587 -11.92 -7.76 11.47
N ARG A 588 -11.09 -8.82 11.58
CA ARG A 588 -11.56 -10.20 11.76
C ARG A 588 -11.96 -10.55 13.20
N THR A 589 -11.46 -9.83 14.18
CA THR A 589 -11.66 -10.17 15.61
C THR A 589 -12.21 -9.00 16.43
N GLY A 590 -12.10 -7.77 15.95
CA GLY A 590 -12.39 -6.56 16.72
C GLY A 590 -11.35 -6.25 17.80
N ALA A 591 -10.26 -7.03 17.88
CA ALA A 591 -9.24 -6.86 18.90
C ALA A 591 -8.42 -5.57 18.63
N PRO A 592 -8.17 -4.75 19.66
CA PRO A 592 -7.34 -3.56 19.52
C PRO A 592 -5.90 -3.94 19.19
N ILE A 593 -5.24 -3.10 18.40
CA ILE A 593 -3.81 -3.15 18.08
C ILE A 593 -3.14 -1.97 18.73
N ILE A 594 -2.34 -2.24 19.76
CA ILE A 594 -1.50 -1.23 20.41
C ILE A 594 -0.07 -1.42 19.92
N ASP A 595 0.52 -0.36 19.39
CA ASP A 595 1.95 -0.30 19.05
C ASP A 595 2.49 1.09 19.40
N LYS A 596 3.21 1.19 20.53
CA LYS A 596 3.90 2.41 21.00
C LYS A 596 5.42 2.28 20.88
N SER A 597 5.86 1.51 19.89
CA SER A 597 7.23 1.03 19.79
C SER A 597 8.21 2.11 19.35
N THR A 598 9.48 1.88 19.70
CA THR A 598 10.58 2.80 19.37
C THR A 598 11.73 2.09 18.69
N LEU A 599 12.39 2.79 17.76
CA LEU A 599 13.64 2.36 17.12
C LEU A 599 14.65 3.49 17.28
N MET A 600 15.69 3.23 18.06
CA MET A 600 16.84 4.13 18.19
C MET A 600 18.00 3.58 17.37
N ALA A 601 18.69 4.44 16.62
CA ALA A 601 19.86 4.04 15.86
C ALA A 601 20.98 5.07 15.90
N GLY A 602 22.21 4.58 15.80
CA GLY A 602 23.42 5.37 15.65
C GLY A 602 24.33 4.77 14.59
N HIS A 603 24.97 5.63 13.79
CA HIS A 603 25.90 5.22 12.75
C HIS A 603 27.07 6.20 12.69
N VAL A 604 28.27 5.67 12.52
CA VAL A 604 29.48 6.44 12.27
C VAL A 604 30.27 5.75 11.17
N GLN A 605 30.78 6.52 10.20
CA GLN A 605 31.71 6.03 9.19
C GLN A 605 32.80 7.05 8.88
N HIS A 606 33.93 6.55 8.40
CA HIS A 606 35.04 7.37 7.93
C HIS A 606 35.66 6.79 6.65
N GLY A 607 36.06 7.70 5.75
CA GLY A 607 36.77 7.37 4.52
C GLY A 607 38.24 7.83 4.55
N ILE A 608 39.16 6.97 4.15
CA ILE A 608 40.57 7.29 3.99
C ILE A 608 41.09 6.81 2.63
N THR A 609 41.92 7.63 1.98
CA THR A 609 42.59 7.27 0.72
C THR A 609 44.07 7.00 1.00
N LEU A 610 44.55 5.82 0.63
CA LEU A 610 45.95 5.40 0.75
C LEU A 610 46.56 5.20 -0.64
N PHE A 611 47.84 5.54 -0.80
CA PHE A 611 48.64 5.27 -2.01
C PHE A 611 48.08 5.79 -3.35
N LYS A 612 47.20 6.81 -3.32
CA LYS A 612 46.48 7.42 -4.47
C LYS A 612 45.61 6.46 -5.31
N ARG A 613 45.63 5.14 -5.05
CA ARG A 613 44.90 4.11 -5.81
C ARG A 613 43.88 3.33 -4.97
N GLN A 614 43.97 3.40 -3.64
CA GLN A 614 43.11 2.64 -2.75
C GLN A 614 42.35 3.56 -1.80
N ARG A 615 41.05 3.32 -1.66
CA ARG A 615 40.18 4.02 -0.73
C ARG A 615 39.51 3.02 0.19
N PHE A 616 39.52 3.31 1.48
CA PHE A 616 38.85 2.53 2.49
C PHE A 616 37.68 3.34 3.07
N THR A 617 36.53 2.69 3.23
CA THR A 617 35.39 3.19 4.00
C THR A 617 35.09 2.18 5.09
N TYR A 618 35.03 2.61 6.35
CA TYR A 618 34.70 1.73 7.46
C TYR A 618 33.75 2.44 8.41
N GLY A 619 32.94 1.66 9.13
CA GLY A 619 31.96 2.23 10.04
C GLY A 619 31.36 1.23 11.01
N LEU A 620 30.61 1.78 11.95
CA LEU A 620 29.90 1.09 13.01
C LEU A 620 28.43 1.48 12.98
N ASP A 621 27.55 0.51 13.21
CA ASP A 621 26.10 0.68 13.32
C ASP A 621 25.61 0.12 14.66
N TYR A 622 24.66 0.80 15.27
CA TYR A 622 23.90 0.31 16.42
C TYR A 622 22.41 0.58 16.18
N LEU A 623 21.57 -0.44 16.34
CA LEU A 623 20.12 -0.34 16.28
C LEU A 623 19.53 -0.99 17.54
N GLN A 624 18.56 -0.31 18.16
CA GLN A 624 17.76 -0.86 19.25
C GLN A 624 16.28 -0.72 18.89
N THR A 625 15.62 -1.87 18.72
CA THR A 625 14.17 -1.95 18.57
C THR A 625 13.58 -2.32 19.93
N LYS A 626 12.71 -1.46 20.46
CA LYS A 626 11.97 -1.72 21.69
C LYS A 626 10.48 -1.75 21.37
N PRO A 627 9.90 -2.95 21.21
CA PRO A 627 8.47 -3.08 21.11
C PRO A 627 7.76 -2.58 22.38
N SER A 628 6.56 -2.04 22.21
CA SER A 628 5.66 -1.65 23.31
C SER A 628 4.22 -1.85 22.82
N THR A 629 3.73 -3.08 22.90
CA THR A 629 2.48 -3.50 22.27
C THR A 629 1.31 -3.60 23.25
N GLY A 630 1.54 -3.28 24.53
CA GLY A 630 0.51 -3.35 25.57
C GLY A 630 -0.05 -4.76 25.77
N GLY A 631 0.68 -5.79 25.32
CA GLY A 631 0.24 -7.18 25.32
C GLY A 631 -0.73 -7.56 24.19
N THR A 632 -1.01 -6.67 23.23
CA THR A 632 -1.96 -6.96 22.13
C THR A 632 -1.32 -7.72 20.96
N ILE A 633 -0.06 -7.42 20.64
CA ILE A 633 0.68 -8.05 19.51
C ILE A 633 1.69 -9.07 20.03
N ASN A 634 2.50 -8.69 21.02
CA ASN A 634 3.56 -9.54 21.57
C ASN A 634 3.15 -10.28 22.85
N ASN A 635 1.98 -9.96 23.42
CA ASN A 635 1.35 -10.63 24.58
C ASN A 635 2.37 -11.16 25.62
N ARG A 636 2.64 -12.48 25.67
CA ARG A 636 3.51 -13.10 26.70
C ARG A 636 5.00 -12.73 26.56
N HIS A 637 5.38 -12.09 25.46
CA HIS A 637 6.75 -11.69 25.14
C HIS A 637 7.06 -10.21 25.47
N GLU A 638 6.06 -9.40 25.79
CA GLU A 638 6.16 -7.95 26.02
C GLU A 638 7.30 -7.54 26.99
N ALA A 639 7.61 -8.39 27.99
CA ALA A 639 8.64 -8.10 28.98
C ALA A 639 10.09 -8.36 28.51
N TYR A 640 10.31 -8.99 27.35
CA TYR A 640 11.65 -9.42 26.90
C TYR A 640 11.83 -9.45 25.38
N ASP A 641 11.07 -8.65 24.64
CA ASP A 641 11.06 -8.57 23.17
C ASP A 641 12.00 -7.48 22.60
N ARG A 642 12.83 -6.85 23.44
CA ARG A 642 13.83 -5.86 23.00
C ARG A 642 14.93 -6.52 22.16
N ILE A 643 15.16 -5.98 20.97
CA ILE A 643 16.19 -6.43 20.04
C ILE A 643 17.28 -5.36 19.93
N ASP A 644 18.52 -5.74 20.22
CA ASP A 644 19.71 -4.92 20.04
C ASP A 644 20.55 -5.55 18.89
N GLU A 645 20.90 -4.73 17.89
CA GLU A 645 21.72 -5.10 16.73
C GLU A 645 22.95 -4.19 16.64
N LYS A 646 24.12 -4.80 16.45
CA LYS A 646 25.41 -4.10 16.33
C LYS A 646 26.12 -4.58 15.09
N GLY A 647 26.67 -3.67 14.30
CA GLY A 647 27.41 -4.04 13.10
C GLY A 647 28.67 -3.22 12.88
N ALA A 648 29.66 -3.83 12.25
CA ALA A 648 30.90 -3.19 11.83
C ALA A 648 31.22 -3.59 10.40
N PHE A 649 31.55 -2.62 9.54
CA PHE A 649 31.85 -2.87 8.14
C PHE A 649 33.16 -2.20 7.69
N LEU A 650 33.75 -2.78 6.65
CA LEU A 650 34.90 -2.26 5.93
C LEU A 650 34.69 -2.51 4.43
N GLN A 651 34.87 -1.47 3.63
CA GLN A 651 34.93 -1.51 2.18
C GLN A 651 36.28 -0.97 1.70
N SER A 652 36.88 -1.65 0.74
CA SER A 652 38.06 -1.22 0.00
C SER A 652 37.68 -1.07 -1.47
N GLU A 653 38.05 0.06 -2.06
CA GLU A 653 37.94 0.33 -3.49
C GLU A 653 39.35 0.55 -4.03
N THR A 654 39.76 -0.27 -4.97
CA THR A 654 41.11 -0.27 -5.54
C THR A 654 41.04 -0.04 -7.04
N ALA A 655 41.58 1.09 -7.51
CA ALA A 655 41.79 1.34 -8.93
C ALA A 655 42.96 0.49 -9.42
N ILE A 656 42.68 -0.65 -10.05
CA ILE A 656 43.69 -1.55 -10.64
C ILE A 656 44.33 -0.87 -11.86
N SER A 657 43.51 -0.19 -12.66
CA SER A 657 43.93 0.65 -13.78
C SER A 657 42.96 1.83 -13.93
N SER A 658 43.16 2.70 -14.92
CA SER A 658 42.21 3.79 -15.24
C SER A 658 40.83 3.27 -15.68
N LYS A 659 40.73 2.00 -16.09
CA LYS A 659 39.50 1.39 -16.62
C LYS A 659 38.97 0.24 -15.78
N LEU A 660 39.64 -0.16 -14.70
CA LEU A 660 39.25 -1.33 -13.91
C LEU A 660 39.40 -1.06 -12.43
N ASP A 661 38.30 -1.18 -11.70
CA ASP A 661 38.26 -1.10 -10.25
C ASP A 661 37.89 -2.45 -9.64
N LEU A 662 38.48 -2.75 -8.48
CA LEU A 662 38.11 -3.85 -7.60
C LEU A 662 37.53 -3.27 -6.31
N ILE A 663 36.32 -3.69 -5.96
CA ILE A 663 35.64 -3.32 -4.73
C ILE A 663 35.45 -4.58 -3.88
N LEU A 664 35.93 -4.54 -2.64
CA LEU A 664 35.75 -5.60 -1.66
C LEU A 664 35.11 -5.01 -0.42
N ALA A 665 34.06 -5.62 0.11
CA ALA A 665 33.49 -5.22 1.38
C ALA A 665 33.15 -6.43 2.25
N ALA A 666 33.29 -6.24 3.56
CA ALA A 666 32.93 -7.22 4.57
C ALA A 666 32.27 -6.53 5.75
N ARG A 667 31.33 -7.23 6.38
CA ARG A 667 30.60 -6.75 7.54
C ARG A 667 30.35 -7.90 8.51
N LEU A 668 30.44 -7.60 9.80
CA LEU A 668 30.08 -8.50 10.89
C LEU A 668 28.97 -7.87 11.73
N ASP A 669 27.97 -8.66 12.07
CA ASP A 669 26.84 -8.22 12.88
C ASP A 669 26.53 -9.19 14.02
N ASP A 670 26.07 -8.60 15.12
CA ASP A 670 25.62 -9.26 16.36
C ASP A 670 24.16 -8.89 16.63
N HIS A 671 23.39 -9.83 17.17
CA HIS A 671 21.95 -9.68 17.40
C HIS A 671 21.52 -10.45 18.66
N THR A 672 20.74 -9.81 19.55
CA THR A 672 20.34 -10.35 20.87
C THR A 672 19.91 -11.83 20.86
N PHE A 673 19.06 -12.23 19.91
CA PHE A 673 18.49 -13.59 19.86
C PHE A 673 19.19 -14.56 18.91
N ILE A 674 20.24 -14.13 18.20
CA ILE A 674 21.01 -14.99 17.28
C ILE A 674 22.33 -15.33 17.97
N LYS A 675 22.57 -16.63 18.22
CA LYS A 675 23.70 -17.09 19.04
C LYS A 675 25.10 -16.93 18.41
N LYS A 676 25.19 -16.53 17.14
CA LYS A 676 26.46 -16.40 16.40
C LYS A 676 26.46 -15.11 15.61
N GLN A 677 27.62 -14.47 15.58
CA GLN A 677 27.88 -13.34 14.67
C GLN A 677 27.67 -13.79 13.22
N VAL A 678 27.08 -12.92 12.43
CA VAL A 678 26.76 -13.19 11.02
C VAL A 678 27.59 -12.26 10.14
N ALA A 679 28.12 -12.80 9.03
CA ALA A 679 28.98 -12.07 8.11
C ALA A 679 28.30 -11.82 6.76
N SER A 680 28.32 -10.56 6.31
CA SER A 680 28.02 -10.19 4.91
C SER A 680 29.30 -9.86 4.17
N SER A 681 29.35 -10.18 2.88
CA SER A 681 30.48 -9.84 2.03
C SER A 681 30.04 -9.42 0.63
N ARG A 682 30.87 -8.60 0.00
CA ARG A 682 30.71 -8.14 -1.38
C ARG A 682 32.07 -8.17 -2.07
N ALA A 683 32.08 -8.64 -3.31
CA ALA A 683 33.18 -8.45 -4.23
C ALA A 683 32.63 -7.96 -5.57
N ALA A 684 33.20 -6.90 -6.13
CA ALA A 684 32.82 -6.38 -7.42
C ALA A 684 34.03 -6.01 -8.26
N LEU A 685 33.99 -6.35 -9.56
CA LEU A 685 34.88 -5.85 -10.58
C LEU A 685 34.10 -4.89 -11.47
N LEU A 686 34.63 -3.68 -11.65
CA LEU A 686 33.99 -2.63 -12.45
C LEU A 686 34.92 -2.26 -13.60
N LEU A 687 34.56 -2.67 -14.81
CA LEU A 687 35.24 -2.30 -16.04
C LEU A 687 34.56 -1.06 -16.63
N LYS A 688 35.34 -0.01 -16.87
CA LYS A 688 34.93 1.30 -17.39
C LYS A 688 35.65 1.58 -18.71
N PRO A 689 35.21 1.03 -19.86
CA PRO A 689 35.89 1.24 -21.13
C PRO A 689 35.96 2.72 -21.52
N GLN A 690 34.91 3.47 -21.16
CA GLN A 690 34.70 4.91 -21.38
C GLN A 690 33.91 5.50 -20.19
N THR A 691 33.84 6.83 -20.07
CA THR A 691 33.21 7.54 -18.95
C THR A 691 31.71 7.25 -18.75
N ASN A 692 31.01 6.90 -19.84
CA ASN A 692 29.57 6.61 -19.83
C ASN A 692 29.26 5.15 -20.16
N HIS A 693 30.22 4.25 -19.94
CA HIS A 693 30.05 2.80 -20.14
C HIS A 693 30.67 2.04 -18.98
N ALA A 694 29.90 1.15 -18.38
CA ALA A 694 30.36 0.30 -17.31
C ALA A 694 29.83 -1.13 -17.45
N VAL A 695 30.72 -2.10 -17.21
CA VAL A 695 30.39 -3.50 -17.02
C VAL A 695 30.77 -3.87 -15.59
N ARG A 696 29.82 -4.41 -14.83
CA ARG A 696 30.01 -4.88 -13.46
C ARG A 696 29.91 -6.41 -13.40
N PHE A 697 30.79 -7.00 -12.61
CA PHE A 697 30.68 -8.38 -12.14
C PHE A 697 30.62 -8.32 -10.63
N THR A 698 29.54 -8.78 -10.02
CA THR A 698 29.36 -8.69 -8.58
C THR A 698 29.02 -10.04 -7.96
N PHE A 699 29.58 -10.26 -6.78
CA PHE A 699 29.22 -11.30 -5.83
C PHE A 699 28.78 -10.61 -4.55
N ASN A 700 27.61 -10.97 -4.05
CA ASN A 700 27.09 -10.47 -2.79
C ASN A 700 26.60 -11.65 -1.94
N GLN A 701 27.02 -11.67 -0.68
CA GLN A 701 26.41 -12.49 0.37
C GLN A 701 25.80 -11.55 1.41
N ALA A 702 24.48 -11.58 1.50
CA ALA A 702 23.71 -10.84 2.48
C ALA A 702 22.99 -11.78 3.43
N TYR A 703 22.68 -11.29 4.63
CA TYR A 703 21.82 -12.00 5.57
C TYR A 703 20.63 -11.14 5.99
N GLY A 704 19.56 -11.80 6.41
CA GLY A 704 18.39 -11.19 7.06
C GLY A 704 18.23 -11.77 8.46
N THR A 705 18.05 -10.91 9.46
CA THR A 705 17.71 -11.34 10.82
C THR A 705 16.20 -11.56 10.93
N PRO A 706 15.74 -12.53 11.74
CA PRO A 706 14.32 -12.64 12.05
C PRO A 706 13.81 -11.33 12.66
N THR A 707 12.63 -10.88 12.22
CA THR A 707 12.00 -9.66 12.74
C THR A 707 11.41 -9.89 14.14
N ALA A 708 10.97 -8.82 14.82
CA ALA A 708 10.23 -8.95 16.06
C ALA A 708 8.98 -9.84 15.87
N ASN A 709 8.26 -9.72 14.75
CA ASN A 709 7.12 -10.59 14.44
C ASN A 709 7.52 -12.06 14.24
N ASN A 710 8.67 -12.36 13.63
CA ASN A 710 9.12 -13.76 13.50
C ASN A 710 9.43 -14.43 14.85
N LEU A 711 9.79 -13.61 15.84
CA LEU A 711 10.23 -14.05 17.15
C LEU A 711 9.09 -14.00 18.18
N PHE A 712 8.36 -12.90 18.29
CA PHE A 712 7.55 -12.55 19.46
C PHE A 712 6.06 -12.37 19.18
N LEU A 713 5.60 -12.51 17.93
CA LEU A 713 4.18 -12.40 17.60
C LEU A 713 3.35 -13.36 18.45
N ASP A 714 2.25 -12.91 19.02
CA ASP A 714 1.42 -13.69 19.95
C ASP A 714 0.03 -13.05 20.00
N ILE A 715 -0.74 -13.26 18.92
CA ILE A 715 -2.01 -12.55 18.67
C ILE A 715 -3.06 -13.45 18.02
N LEU A 716 -4.32 -13.29 18.44
CA LEU A 716 -5.48 -13.95 17.84
C LEU A 716 -5.76 -13.38 16.44
N SER A 717 -5.69 -14.22 15.41
CA SER A 717 -5.96 -13.83 14.01
C SER A 717 -7.44 -13.97 13.65
N ALA A 718 -8.08 -15.05 14.08
CA ALA A 718 -9.49 -15.33 13.83
C ALA A 718 -10.02 -16.38 14.81
N SER A 719 -11.34 -16.42 14.99
CA SER A 719 -12.03 -17.54 15.66
C SER A 719 -12.93 -18.23 14.62
N VAL A 720 -12.92 -19.57 14.59
CA VAL A 720 -13.76 -20.34 13.68
C VAL A 720 -15.08 -20.68 14.37
N PRO A 721 -16.22 -20.11 13.93
CA PRO A 721 -17.51 -20.40 14.54
C PRO A 721 -17.92 -21.84 14.25
N THR A 722 -18.39 -22.56 15.26
CA THR A 722 -18.83 -23.95 15.11
C THR A 722 -19.95 -24.09 14.10
N ARG A 723 -20.87 -23.12 14.05
CA ARG A 723 -21.97 -23.08 13.07
C ARG A 723 -21.50 -22.96 11.63
N ALA A 724 -20.34 -22.33 11.39
CA ALA A 724 -19.79 -22.19 10.05
C ALA A 724 -19.25 -23.53 9.50
N LEU A 725 -18.87 -24.45 10.40
CA LEU A 725 -18.46 -25.80 10.03
C LEU A 725 -19.68 -26.73 9.96
N ASN A 726 -20.43 -26.84 11.05
CA ASN A 726 -21.69 -27.59 11.09
C ASN A 726 -22.50 -27.18 12.33
N PRO A 727 -23.72 -26.61 12.15
CA PRO A 727 -24.58 -26.20 13.25
C PRO A 727 -24.91 -27.31 14.26
N LEU A 728 -24.90 -28.58 13.84
CA LEU A 728 -25.18 -29.72 14.73
C LEU A 728 -24.08 -29.95 15.78
N LEU A 729 -22.88 -29.38 15.60
CA LEU A 729 -21.77 -29.55 16.53
C LEU A 729 -21.87 -28.61 17.73
N GLU A 730 -22.49 -27.44 17.57
CA GLU A 730 -22.51 -26.38 18.60
C GLU A 730 -23.02 -26.82 19.98
N PRO A 731 -24.07 -27.67 20.11
CA PRO A 731 -24.50 -28.18 21.41
C PRO A 731 -23.45 -29.02 22.14
N PHE A 732 -22.48 -29.58 21.41
CA PHE A 732 -21.46 -30.47 21.95
C PHE A 732 -20.17 -29.71 22.27
N VAL A 733 -19.73 -28.82 21.38
CA VAL A 733 -18.41 -28.18 21.48
C VAL A 733 -18.46 -26.67 21.72
N GLY A 734 -19.65 -26.07 21.77
CA GLY A 734 -19.86 -24.65 21.98
C GLY A 734 -19.79 -23.82 20.69
N PRO A 735 -19.86 -22.48 20.79
CA PRO A 735 -20.01 -21.56 19.66
C PRO A 735 -18.74 -21.35 18.83
N VAL A 736 -17.56 -21.58 19.43
CA VAL A 736 -16.26 -21.49 18.76
C VAL A 736 -15.65 -22.87 18.72
N PHE A 737 -15.25 -23.32 17.54
CA PHE A 737 -14.72 -24.66 17.34
C PHE A 737 -13.21 -24.71 17.63
N PHE A 738 -12.47 -23.76 17.07
CA PHE A 738 -11.08 -23.48 17.44
C PHE A 738 -10.72 -22.03 17.09
N ASN A 739 -9.63 -21.54 17.69
CA ASN A 739 -9.04 -20.25 17.32
C ASN A 739 -7.86 -20.44 16.36
N LEU A 740 -7.63 -19.47 15.50
CA LEU A 740 -6.41 -19.33 14.73
C LEU A 740 -5.52 -18.28 15.40
N TYR A 741 -4.38 -18.71 15.94
CA TYR A 741 -3.47 -17.88 16.70
C TYR A 741 -2.14 -17.72 15.98
N ALA A 742 -1.70 -16.47 15.77
CA ALA A 742 -0.42 -16.19 15.15
C ALA A 742 0.68 -16.12 16.20
N GLU A 743 1.70 -16.96 16.06
CA GLU A 743 2.69 -17.24 17.10
C GLU A 743 4.11 -17.18 16.52
N GLY A 744 4.99 -16.43 17.19
CA GLY A 744 6.42 -16.31 16.92
C GLY A 744 7.21 -17.47 17.54
N THR A 745 8.47 -17.60 17.12
CA THR A 745 9.29 -18.77 17.48
C THR A 745 10.25 -18.54 18.66
N ALA A 746 10.21 -17.38 19.32
CA ALA A 746 11.18 -17.01 20.35
C ALA A 746 11.15 -17.92 21.58
N PRO A 747 12.28 -18.04 22.31
CA PRO A 747 12.32 -18.72 23.60
C PRO A 747 11.42 -18.02 24.63
N ARG A 748 10.60 -18.80 25.34
CA ARG A 748 9.77 -18.30 26.45
C ARG A 748 10.57 -18.22 27.74
N ARG A 749 10.42 -17.14 28.52
CA ARG A 749 11.02 -17.01 29.86
C ARG A 749 10.00 -17.38 30.95
N GLY A 750 10.31 -18.43 31.71
CA GLY A 750 9.54 -18.86 32.90
C GLY A 750 8.67 -20.09 32.66
N GLY A 751 8.99 -21.21 33.33
CA GLY A 751 8.14 -22.39 33.44
C GLY A 751 8.74 -23.73 32.97
N PHE A 752 9.67 -23.72 32.02
CA PHE A 752 10.34 -24.93 31.53
C PHE A 752 11.86 -24.84 31.77
N PRO A 753 12.54 -25.94 32.13
CA PRO A 753 13.88 -25.89 32.72
C PRO A 753 14.87 -25.23 31.76
N ARG A 754 15.37 -24.03 32.12
CA ARG A 754 16.60 -23.27 31.74
C ARG A 754 17.30 -23.53 30.37
N GLN A 755 16.66 -24.19 29.42
CA GLN A 755 17.18 -24.63 28.12
C GLN A 755 16.09 -24.61 27.03
N SER A 756 15.06 -23.76 27.12
CA SER A 756 14.14 -23.59 25.99
C SER A 756 14.93 -23.00 24.80
N ARG A 757 15.20 -23.83 23.79
CA ARG A 757 15.98 -23.46 22.59
C ARG A 757 15.16 -22.64 21.56
N GLY A 758 14.04 -22.05 21.98
CA GLY A 758 13.00 -21.49 21.09
C GLY A 758 12.33 -22.57 20.23
N GLY A 759 11.28 -22.20 19.49
CA GLY A 759 10.50 -23.09 18.64
C GLY A 759 9.33 -23.81 19.35
N PHE A 760 8.73 -24.77 18.63
CA PHE A 760 7.59 -25.57 19.04
C PHE A 760 7.90 -27.06 19.04
N THR A 761 7.56 -27.74 20.14
CA THR A 761 7.80 -29.16 20.37
C THR A 761 6.48 -29.90 20.48
N PHE A 762 6.17 -30.79 19.54
CA PHE A 762 4.97 -31.62 19.61
C PHE A 762 5.10 -32.71 20.68
N ARG A 763 3.96 -33.13 21.24
CA ARG A 763 3.91 -34.11 22.33
C ARG A 763 3.90 -35.54 21.79
N TYR A 764 4.63 -36.41 22.47
CA TYR A 764 4.72 -37.84 22.19
C TYR A 764 4.54 -38.63 23.48
N ASP A 765 3.89 -39.79 23.42
CA ASP A 765 3.85 -40.73 24.54
C ASP A 765 5.17 -41.51 24.66
N ASN A 766 5.27 -42.36 25.70
CA ASN A 766 6.45 -43.21 25.94
C ASN A 766 6.73 -44.19 24.79
N ALA A 767 5.72 -44.51 23.97
CA ALA A 767 5.83 -45.36 22.80
C ALA A 767 6.14 -44.57 21.50
N GLN A 768 6.52 -43.29 21.63
CA GLN A 768 6.78 -42.39 20.50
C GLN A 768 5.56 -42.17 19.59
N ARG A 769 4.34 -42.34 20.10
CA ARG A 769 3.13 -42.00 19.37
C ARG A 769 2.77 -40.54 19.62
N PRO A 770 2.55 -39.76 18.56
CA PRO A 770 2.12 -38.37 18.70
C PRO A 770 0.81 -38.27 19.48
N GLN A 771 0.69 -37.23 20.30
CA GLN A 771 -0.48 -36.99 21.15
C GLN A 771 -1.32 -35.84 20.60
N MET A 772 -2.63 -36.04 20.56
CA MET A 772 -3.62 -35.01 20.22
C MET A 772 -4.39 -34.55 21.44
N ILE A 773 -4.97 -33.36 21.35
CA ILE A 773 -6.08 -32.93 22.20
C ILE A 773 -7.37 -33.02 21.38
N SER A 774 -8.44 -33.54 21.97
CA SER A 774 -9.73 -33.62 21.29
C SER A 774 -10.40 -32.24 21.22
N LEU A 775 -10.85 -31.85 20.03
CA LEU A 775 -11.71 -30.67 19.86
C LEU A 775 -13.10 -30.87 20.49
N PHE A 776 -13.44 -32.12 20.81
CA PHE A 776 -14.65 -32.51 21.54
C PHE A 776 -14.41 -32.66 23.05
N GLY A 777 -13.25 -32.24 23.57
CA GLY A 777 -12.87 -32.35 24.99
C GLY A 777 -13.97 -31.91 25.99
N PRO A 778 -14.65 -30.77 25.78
CA PRO A 778 -15.77 -30.34 26.62
C PRO A 778 -16.95 -31.35 26.63
N ALA A 779 -17.38 -31.84 25.46
CA ALA A 779 -18.43 -32.85 25.34
C ALA A 779 -18.05 -34.19 25.99
N LEU A 780 -16.76 -34.48 26.04
CA LEU A 780 -16.22 -35.72 26.58
C LEU A 780 -15.96 -35.68 28.09
N GLY A 781 -16.08 -34.51 28.73
CA GLY A 781 -15.65 -34.33 30.13
C GLY A 781 -14.14 -34.58 30.33
N MET A 782 -13.36 -34.60 29.26
CA MET A 782 -11.93 -34.93 29.26
C MET A 782 -11.03 -33.70 29.46
N GLY A 783 -11.60 -32.49 29.41
CA GLY A 783 -10.84 -31.24 29.48
C GLY A 783 -9.71 -31.21 28.45
N ASN A 784 -8.53 -30.74 28.86
CA ASN A 784 -7.33 -30.69 28.02
C ASN A 784 -6.47 -31.96 28.09
N ALA A 785 -7.09 -33.14 28.21
CA ALA A 785 -6.37 -34.41 28.22
C ALA A 785 -5.71 -34.70 26.87
N TYR A 786 -4.44 -35.11 26.91
CA TYR A 786 -3.70 -35.58 25.75
C TYR A 786 -3.95 -37.06 25.53
N LEU A 787 -4.26 -37.42 24.29
CA LEU A 787 -4.67 -38.76 23.90
C LEU A 787 -3.90 -39.16 22.64
N PRO A 788 -3.62 -40.45 22.42
CA PRO A 788 -3.11 -40.88 21.13
C PRO A 788 -4.19 -40.67 20.03
N PRO A 789 -3.87 -40.79 18.74
CA PRO A 789 -4.81 -40.45 17.66
C PRO A 789 -5.89 -41.52 17.41
N ASP A 790 -5.64 -42.75 17.87
CA ASP A 790 -6.39 -43.98 17.64
C ASP A 790 -7.60 -44.16 18.59
N VAL A 791 -8.25 -43.07 18.97
CA VAL A 791 -9.01 -43.03 20.23
C VAL A 791 -10.50 -43.27 20.08
N ASN A 792 -10.95 -44.39 20.68
CA ASN A 792 -12.35 -44.72 20.97
C ASN A 792 -13.07 -43.63 21.81
N ALA A 793 -12.36 -42.82 22.58
CA ALA A 793 -12.97 -41.84 23.48
C ALA A 793 -13.75 -40.72 22.77
N VAL A 794 -13.50 -40.42 21.49
CA VAL A 794 -14.26 -39.38 20.75
C VAL A 794 -15.53 -39.94 20.10
N TRP A 795 -15.61 -41.27 19.92
CA TRP A 795 -16.72 -41.94 19.25
C TRP A 795 -18.11 -41.68 19.85
N PRO A 796 -18.30 -41.66 21.20
CA PRO A 796 -19.61 -41.39 21.78
C PRO A 796 -20.22 -40.05 21.32
N VAL A 797 -19.39 -39.02 21.14
CA VAL A 797 -19.84 -37.71 20.68
C VAL A 797 -20.19 -37.73 19.19
N LEU A 798 -19.35 -38.37 18.36
CA LEU A 798 -19.65 -38.56 16.93
C LEU A 798 -20.95 -39.35 16.73
N ARG A 799 -21.16 -40.43 17.49
CA ARG A 799 -22.41 -41.20 17.49
C ARG A 799 -23.61 -40.31 17.80
N ASN A 800 -23.52 -39.44 18.80
CA ASN A 800 -24.59 -38.52 19.15
C ASN A 800 -24.87 -37.48 18.05
N ILE A 801 -23.83 -36.96 17.39
CA ILE A 801 -23.96 -36.06 16.23
C ILE A 801 -24.70 -36.76 15.08
N ILE A 802 -24.34 -38.00 14.76
CA ILE A 802 -25.01 -38.80 13.72
C ILE A 802 -26.49 -39.00 14.05
N LEU A 803 -26.80 -39.35 15.31
CA LEU A 803 -28.18 -39.56 15.75
C LEU A 803 -28.98 -38.26 15.83
N ALA A 804 -28.34 -37.12 16.11
CA ALA A 804 -28.96 -35.80 16.09
C ALA A 804 -29.30 -35.35 14.65
N ALA A 805 -28.51 -35.77 13.66
CA ALA A 805 -28.74 -35.46 12.24
C ALA A 805 -29.95 -36.19 11.64
N GLN A 806 -30.49 -37.21 12.31
CA GLN A 806 -31.66 -37.97 11.83
C GLN A 806 -32.95 -37.48 12.49
N PRO A 807 -34.08 -37.42 11.74
CA PRO A 807 -35.37 -37.05 12.30
C PRO A 807 -35.83 -38.07 13.36
N PRO A 808 -36.59 -37.64 14.39
CA PRO A 808 -37.20 -38.56 15.35
C PRO A 808 -38.08 -39.61 14.63
N GLY A 809 -37.88 -40.89 14.92
CA GLY A 809 -38.69 -41.97 14.34
C GLY A 809 -37.93 -43.29 14.14
N PRO A 810 -38.58 -44.29 13.50
CA PRO A 810 -38.07 -45.66 13.40
C PRO A 810 -36.67 -45.77 12.78
N ASN A 811 -36.33 -44.87 11.84
CA ASN A 811 -35.03 -44.86 11.18
C ASN A 811 -33.90 -44.40 12.14
N LYS A 812 -34.17 -43.44 13.02
CA LYS A 812 -33.22 -43.00 14.05
C LYS A 812 -33.05 -44.06 15.13
N ASP A 813 -34.13 -44.69 15.54
CA ASP A 813 -34.11 -45.74 16.56
C ASP A 813 -33.38 -47.00 16.04
N ALA A 814 -33.67 -47.42 14.80
CA ALA A 814 -32.97 -48.51 14.14
C ALA A 814 -31.48 -48.22 13.94
N LEU A 815 -31.13 -47.00 13.50
CA LEU A 815 -29.73 -46.60 13.38
C LEU A 815 -29.03 -46.49 14.75
N SER A 816 -29.71 -45.99 15.78
CA SER A 816 -29.20 -45.93 17.16
C SER A 816 -28.91 -47.31 17.72
N ALA A 817 -29.79 -48.28 17.47
CA ALA A 817 -29.60 -49.67 17.85
C ALA A 817 -28.44 -50.32 17.08
N ALA A 818 -28.26 -49.94 15.81
CA ALA A 818 -27.27 -50.56 14.93
C ALA A 818 -25.85 -49.95 15.00
N LEU A 819 -25.70 -48.68 15.44
CA LEU A 819 -24.39 -48.05 15.62
C LEU A 819 -23.68 -48.61 16.86
N PRO A 820 -22.41 -49.02 16.75
CA PRO A 820 -21.66 -49.57 17.88
C PRO A 820 -21.54 -48.54 19.02
N GLN A 821 -21.65 -49.02 20.26
CA GLN A 821 -21.46 -48.15 21.44
C GLN A 821 -19.99 -47.76 21.63
N ASN A 822 -19.06 -48.61 21.21
CA ASN A 822 -17.62 -48.38 21.25
C ASN A 822 -17.00 -48.89 19.95
N LEU A 823 -16.11 -48.10 19.35
CA LEU A 823 -15.24 -48.60 18.30
C LEU A 823 -14.04 -49.32 18.94
N SER A 824 -13.62 -50.45 18.36
CA SER A 824 -12.37 -51.09 18.77
C SER A 824 -11.17 -50.18 18.47
N ALA A 825 -10.01 -50.41 19.10
CA ALA A 825 -8.75 -49.69 18.82
C ALA A 825 -8.22 -49.87 17.37
N GLN A 826 -8.96 -50.57 16.50
CA GLN A 826 -8.59 -50.87 15.11
C GLN A 826 -8.91 -49.75 14.11
N VAL A 827 -9.61 -48.67 14.52
CA VAL A 827 -9.87 -47.50 13.67
C VAL A 827 -8.89 -46.37 14.06
N PRO A 828 -7.71 -46.28 13.42
CA PRO A 828 -6.72 -45.27 13.76
C PRO A 828 -7.16 -43.87 13.31
N GLY A 829 -6.65 -42.86 14.01
CA GLY A 829 -6.68 -41.48 13.53
C GLY A 829 -5.62 -41.26 12.45
N ILE A 830 -5.99 -40.53 11.39
CA ILE A 830 -5.06 -40.07 10.35
C ILE A 830 -4.77 -38.59 10.56
N PHE A 831 -3.50 -38.21 10.55
CA PHE A 831 -3.14 -36.80 10.58
C PHE A 831 -3.23 -36.22 9.20
N LYS A 832 -3.79 -35.04 9.08
CA LYS A 832 -3.71 -34.28 7.85
C LYS A 832 -3.25 -32.86 8.15
N ALA A 833 -2.47 -32.30 7.24
CA ALA A 833 -2.16 -30.89 7.25
C ALA A 833 -3.26 -30.13 6.52
N PHE A 834 -3.70 -29.00 7.07
CA PHE A 834 -4.60 -28.13 6.34
C PHE A 834 -3.83 -27.46 5.20
N ASN A 835 -4.33 -27.61 3.98
CA ASN A 835 -3.83 -26.91 2.82
C ASN A 835 -4.63 -25.62 2.62
N PRO A 836 -4.04 -24.46 2.91
CA PRO A 836 -4.78 -23.22 2.79
C PRO A 836 -5.02 -22.81 1.31
N THR A 837 -4.31 -23.40 0.35
CA THR A 837 -4.51 -23.18 -1.09
C THR A 837 -5.73 -23.91 -1.62
N THR A 838 -5.84 -25.22 -1.36
CA THR A 838 -6.99 -26.02 -1.81
C THR A 838 -8.18 -25.91 -0.87
N ARG A 839 -7.98 -25.31 0.32
CA ARG A 839 -8.94 -25.30 1.44
C ARG A 839 -9.37 -26.71 1.85
N ALA A 840 -8.52 -27.69 1.59
CA ALA A 840 -8.74 -29.09 1.91
C ALA A 840 -7.61 -29.59 2.81
N PHE A 841 -7.80 -30.76 3.39
CA PHE A 841 -6.75 -31.43 4.13
C PHE A 841 -5.96 -32.36 3.20
N ASP A 842 -4.64 -32.21 3.19
CA ASP A 842 -3.78 -33.02 2.33
C ASP A 842 -3.73 -34.49 2.76
N ALA A 843 -3.01 -35.29 1.96
CA ALA A 843 -2.80 -36.70 2.24
C ALA A 843 -2.26 -36.94 3.67
N PRO A 844 -2.58 -38.10 4.26
CA PRO A 844 -2.17 -38.40 5.63
C PRO A 844 -0.67 -38.19 5.90
N VAL A 845 -0.37 -37.46 6.96
CA VAL A 845 0.99 -37.21 7.45
C VAL A 845 1.36 -38.33 8.43
N THR A 846 2.45 -39.02 8.17
CA THR A 846 2.85 -40.19 8.97
C THR A 846 3.69 -39.84 10.20
N THR A 847 4.27 -38.64 10.26
CA THR A 847 5.13 -38.17 11.36
C THR A 847 5.04 -36.66 11.51
N VAL A 848 5.04 -36.15 12.75
CA VAL A 848 5.00 -34.71 13.04
C VAL A 848 6.39 -34.20 13.44
N THR A 849 6.87 -33.12 12.83
CA THR A 849 8.22 -32.61 13.11
C THR A 849 8.14 -31.34 13.95
N ASN A 850 8.97 -31.24 14.98
CA ASN A 850 9.10 -30.02 15.79
C ASN A 850 9.55 -28.83 14.92
N ILE A 851 9.07 -27.64 15.27
CA ILE A 851 9.40 -26.40 14.57
C ILE A 851 10.55 -25.75 15.33
N PRO A 852 11.76 -25.60 14.76
CA PRO A 852 12.86 -24.96 15.46
C PRO A 852 12.67 -23.44 15.55
N LEU A 853 13.44 -22.79 16.43
CA LEU A 853 13.62 -21.33 16.42
C LEU A 853 13.99 -20.83 15.02
N THR A 854 13.34 -19.76 14.57
CA THR A 854 13.65 -19.13 13.28
C THR A 854 15.11 -18.67 13.23
N LYS A 855 15.82 -19.12 12.19
CA LYS A 855 17.23 -18.81 11.92
C LYS A 855 17.36 -17.65 10.93
N PRO A 856 18.51 -16.95 10.89
CA PRO A 856 18.80 -15.97 9.86
C PRO A 856 18.78 -16.58 8.46
N THR A 857 18.23 -15.84 7.49
CA THR A 857 18.27 -16.20 6.07
C THR A 857 19.55 -15.67 5.44
N THR A 858 20.18 -16.43 4.55
CA THR A 858 21.36 -15.98 3.79
C THR A 858 21.07 -15.97 2.29
N THR A 859 21.22 -14.82 1.66
CA THR A 859 21.08 -14.64 0.20
C THR A 859 22.45 -14.46 -0.42
N THR A 860 22.81 -15.35 -1.34
CA THR A 860 24.01 -15.24 -2.17
C THR A 860 23.63 -14.96 -3.61
N THR A 861 24.13 -13.87 -4.17
CA THR A 861 23.82 -13.42 -5.54
C THR A 861 25.10 -13.20 -6.33
N PHE A 862 25.14 -13.77 -7.53
CA PHE A 862 26.09 -13.41 -8.58
C PHE A 862 25.35 -12.59 -9.63
N GLU A 863 25.93 -11.48 -10.08
CA GLU A 863 25.34 -10.60 -11.07
C GLU A 863 26.38 -10.11 -12.08
N VAL A 864 25.98 -10.07 -13.34
CA VAL A 864 26.69 -9.36 -14.42
C VAL A 864 25.78 -8.27 -14.92
N GLY A 865 26.28 -7.04 -14.93
CA GLY A 865 25.51 -5.86 -15.33
C GLY A 865 26.27 -5.02 -16.36
N TYR A 866 25.53 -4.41 -17.27
CA TYR A 866 26.01 -3.39 -18.18
C TYR A 866 25.15 -2.15 -18.03
N LYS A 867 25.77 -0.97 -17.96
CA LYS A 867 25.10 0.33 -18.04
C LYS A 867 25.90 1.24 -18.94
N GLY A 868 25.28 1.77 -19.98
CA GLY A 868 25.99 2.68 -20.88
C GLY A 868 25.12 3.52 -21.79
N LEU A 869 25.68 4.64 -22.25
CA LEU A 869 25.05 5.54 -23.21
C LEU A 869 25.54 5.25 -24.63
N LEU A 870 24.72 4.57 -25.43
CA LEU A 870 25.01 4.21 -26.81
C LEU A 870 24.63 5.35 -27.77
N GLY A 871 25.59 5.81 -28.57
CA GLY A 871 25.36 6.83 -29.61
C GLY A 871 24.78 8.15 -29.08
N GLN A 872 25.08 8.51 -27.82
CA GLN A 872 24.56 9.69 -27.10
C GLN A 872 23.01 9.79 -26.98
N ARG A 873 22.26 8.82 -27.48
CA ARG A 873 20.79 8.85 -27.52
C ARG A 873 20.12 7.70 -26.78
N LEU A 874 20.79 6.55 -26.64
CA LEU A 874 20.22 5.35 -26.02
C LEU A 874 20.94 5.03 -24.71
N LEU A 875 20.28 5.29 -23.57
CA LEU A 875 20.73 4.75 -22.29
C LEU A 875 20.23 3.31 -22.15
N ALA A 876 21.17 2.37 -22.12
CA ALA A 876 20.91 0.95 -21.95
C ALA A 876 21.42 0.46 -20.59
N SER A 877 20.59 -0.30 -19.89
CA SER A 877 20.96 -1.05 -18.69
C SER A 877 20.48 -2.48 -18.81
N VAL A 878 21.37 -3.44 -18.56
CA VAL A 878 21.05 -4.88 -18.59
C VAL A 878 21.72 -5.53 -17.40
N ASP A 879 20.94 -6.23 -16.58
CA ASP A 879 21.40 -7.00 -15.44
C ASP A 879 20.96 -8.44 -15.57
N VAL A 880 21.88 -9.37 -15.36
CA VAL A 880 21.60 -10.81 -15.30
C VAL A 880 22.13 -11.32 -13.97
N TYR A 881 21.27 -11.97 -13.20
CA TYR A 881 21.59 -12.39 -11.84
C TYR A 881 21.16 -13.83 -11.57
N ARG A 882 21.87 -14.47 -10.63
CA ARG A 882 21.50 -15.75 -10.04
C ARG A 882 21.62 -15.67 -8.53
N SER A 883 20.55 -16.00 -7.84
CA SER A 883 20.43 -15.94 -6.39
C SER A 883 20.14 -17.30 -5.79
N ARG A 884 20.78 -17.60 -4.66
CA ARG A 884 20.46 -18.72 -3.78
C ARG A 884 20.16 -18.18 -2.39
N VAL A 885 18.98 -18.47 -1.88
CA VAL A 885 18.53 -18.10 -0.54
C VAL A 885 18.52 -19.35 0.32
N ARG A 886 19.31 -19.36 1.39
CA ARG A 886 19.42 -20.46 2.35
C ARG A 886 18.67 -20.13 3.63
N ASP A 887 18.07 -21.15 4.23
CA ASP A 887 17.22 -21.00 5.41
C ASP A 887 16.14 -19.91 5.20
N PHE A 888 15.45 -19.95 4.05
CA PHE A 888 14.40 -18.98 3.70
C PHE A 888 13.28 -18.98 4.74
N VAL A 889 13.03 -17.84 5.36
CA VAL A 889 11.86 -17.63 6.23
C VAL A 889 10.64 -17.37 5.36
N GLY A 890 9.68 -18.29 5.40
CA GLY A 890 8.44 -18.17 4.63
C GLY A 890 7.37 -17.34 5.33
N PRO A 891 6.21 -17.15 4.70
CA PRO A 891 5.09 -16.44 5.31
C PRO A 891 4.52 -17.21 6.51
N LEU A 892 3.63 -16.54 7.24
CA LEU A 892 2.78 -17.17 8.25
C LEU A 892 1.93 -18.27 7.59
N ILE A 893 2.05 -19.51 8.06
CA ILE A 893 1.19 -20.63 7.60
C ILE A 893 0.73 -21.49 8.77
N VAL A 894 -0.36 -22.23 8.54
CA VAL A 894 -0.92 -23.17 9.51
C VAL A 894 0.01 -24.36 9.64
N GLU A 895 0.50 -24.61 10.86
CA GLU A 895 1.42 -25.71 11.14
C GLU A 895 0.84 -26.78 12.06
N THR A 896 -0.34 -26.58 12.64
CA THR A 896 -1.01 -27.57 13.50
C THR A 896 -1.59 -28.73 12.67
N PRO A 897 -1.09 -29.97 12.83
CA PRO A 897 -1.72 -31.13 12.22
C PRO A 897 -3.05 -31.44 12.89
N HIS A 898 -4.04 -31.82 12.08
CA HIS A 898 -5.38 -32.18 12.53
C HIS A 898 -5.58 -33.69 12.43
N VAL A 899 -6.25 -34.28 13.41
CA VAL A 899 -6.58 -35.71 13.42
C VAL A 899 -7.97 -35.92 12.85
N PHE A 900 -8.10 -36.82 11.89
CA PHE A 900 -9.37 -37.27 11.33
C PHE A 900 -9.54 -38.77 11.56
N ILE A 901 -10.78 -39.24 11.52
CA ILE A 901 -11.04 -40.68 11.46
C ILE A 901 -10.65 -41.23 10.10
N ASP A 902 -10.08 -42.43 10.06
CA ASP A 902 -9.81 -43.11 8.79
C ASP A 902 -11.10 -43.72 8.21
N PRO A 903 -11.64 -43.20 7.08
CA PRO A 903 -12.86 -43.75 6.49
C PRO A 903 -12.66 -45.16 5.94
N GLY A 904 -11.42 -45.53 5.55
CA GLY A 904 -11.11 -46.82 4.95
C GLY A 904 -11.25 -47.98 5.93
N THR A 905 -10.85 -47.77 7.19
CA THR A 905 -11.03 -48.74 8.28
C THR A 905 -12.39 -48.60 8.97
N LEU A 906 -12.98 -47.40 9.00
CA LEU A 906 -14.28 -47.17 9.63
C LEU A 906 -15.45 -47.80 8.86
N ALA A 907 -15.49 -47.65 7.53
CA ALA A 907 -16.62 -48.13 6.73
C ALA A 907 -16.86 -49.65 6.86
N PRO A 908 -15.83 -50.53 6.78
CA PRO A 908 -16.01 -51.97 7.02
C PRO A 908 -16.53 -52.30 8.42
N VAL A 909 -16.08 -51.57 9.45
CA VAL A 909 -16.52 -51.77 10.84
C VAL A 909 -18.00 -51.41 10.98
N LEU A 910 -18.42 -50.26 10.46
CA LEU A 910 -19.83 -49.85 10.49
C LEU A 910 -20.73 -50.77 9.66
N ALA A 911 -20.28 -51.21 8.48
CA ALA A 911 -21.06 -52.09 7.61
C ALA A 911 -21.34 -53.44 8.28
N ARG A 912 -20.33 -54.00 8.97
CA ARG A 912 -20.48 -55.23 9.76
C ARG A 912 -21.53 -55.07 10.85
N ASP A 913 -21.46 -53.96 11.60
CA ASP A 913 -22.33 -53.74 12.76
C ASP A 913 -23.78 -53.42 12.33
N LEU A 914 -23.97 -52.66 11.24
CA LEU A 914 -25.29 -52.44 10.63
C LEU A 914 -25.93 -53.75 10.14
N THR A 915 -25.15 -54.61 9.47
CA THR A 915 -25.63 -55.92 8.99
C THR A 915 -26.05 -56.84 10.15
N ALA A 916 -25.25 -56.85 11.23
CA ALA A 916 -25.56 -57.62 12.44
C ALA A 916 -26.87 -57.17 13.12
N ASN A 917 -27.32 -55.93 12.87
CA ASN A 917 -28.53 -55.35 13.44
C ASN A 917 -29.69 -55.26 12.43
N GLY A 918 -29.69 -56.13 11.41
CA GLY A 918 -30.86 -56.35 10.56
C GLY A 918 -30.95 -55.50 9.29
N PHE A 919 -29.92 -54.71 8.97
CA PHE A 919 -29.81 -54.07 7.66
C PHE A 919 -29.45 -55.11 6.60
N SER A 920 -29.99 -54.98 5.38
CA SER A 920 -29.52 -55.80 4.26
C SER A 920 -28.06 -55.48 3.94
N ALA A 921 -27.27 -56.46 3.51
CA ALA A 921 -25.85 -56.26 3.24
C ALA A 921 -25.57 -55.08 2.28
N ALA A 922 -26.41 -54.90 1.25
CA ALA A 922 -26.29 -53.80 0.30
C ALA A 922 -26.59 -52.44 0.95
N LEU A 923 -27.63 -52.34 1.78
CA LEU A 923 -27.98 -51.10 2.48
C LEU A 923 -26.95 -50.77 3.56
N ALA A 924 -26.51 -51.75 4.34
CA ALA A 924 -25.48 -51.60 5.37
C ALA A 924 -24.17 -51.06 4.77
N GLN A 925 -23.72 -51.61 3.63
CA GLN A 925 -22.52 -51.14 2.93
C GLN A 925 -22.66 -49.68 2.48
N ALA A 926 -23.78 -49.32 1.84
CA ALA A 926 -24.02 -47.97 1.33
C ALA A 926 -24.13 -46.93 2.46
N THR A 927 -24.87 -47.25 3.52
CA THR A 927 -25.04 -46.38 4.70
C THR A 927 -23.72 -46.21 5.45
N ALA A 928 -22.95 -47.28 5.66
CA ALA A 928 -21.64 -47.21 6.31
C ALA A 928 -20.64 -46.37 5.51
N GLN A 929 -20.63 -46.52 4.17
CA GLN A 929 -19.73 -45.75 3.31
C GLN A 929 -20.06 -44.25 3.34
N SER A 930 -21.35 -43.90 3.30
CA SER A 930 -21.80 -42.51 3.42
C SER A 930 -21.44 -41.91 4.79
N LEU A 931 -21.71 -42.62 5.89
CA LEU A 931 -21.38 -42.15 7.24
C LEU A 931 -19.88 -41.96 7.42
N ALA A 932 -19.07 -42.92 6.97
CA ALA A 932 -17.61 -42.85 7.10
C ALA A 932 -17.03 -41.67 6.30
N GLN A 933 -17.55 -41.40 5.11
CA GLN A 933 -17.15 -40.24 4.31
C GLN A 933 -17.47 -38.91 5.01
N SER A 934 -18.70 -38.74 5.53
CA SER A 934 -19.08 -37.52 6.25
C SER A 934 -18.27 -37.30 7.53
N LEU A 935 -17.95 -38.36 8.26
CA LEU A 935 -17.16 -38.25 9.51
C LEU A 935 -15.67 -37.98 9.24
N ALA A 936 -15.14 -38.39 8.09
CA ALA A 936 -13.75 -38.15 7.71
C ALA A 936 -13.43 -36.68 7.41
N GLU A 937 -14.45 -35.82 7.33
CA GLU A 937 -14.33 -34.37 7.20
C GLU A 937 -14.30 -33.64 8.55
N LEU A 938 -14.63 -34.31 9.65
CA LEU A 938 -14.64 -33.72 10.98
C LEU A 938 -13.27 -33.89 11.66
N PRO A 939 -12.56 -32.79 11.99
CA PRO A 939 -11.33 -32.90 12.76
C PRO A 939 -11.66 -33.29 14.20
N LEU A 940 -11.13 -34.42 14.64
CA LEU A 940 -11.36 -34.98 15.97
C LEU A 940 -10.47 -34.34 17.03
N GLY A 941 -9.29 -33.90 16.63
CA GLY A 941 -8.31 -33.33 17.54
C GLY A 941 -7.17 -32.61 16.84
N LEU A 942 -6.39 -31.89 17.62
CA LEU A 942 -5.23 -31.12 17.18
C LEU A 942 -3.97 -31.68 17.82
N LEU A 943 -2.89 -31.76 17.05
CA LEU A 943 -1.58 -32.03 17.61
C LEU A 943 -0.98 -30.69 17.98
N SER A 944 -1.19 -30.30 19.22
CA SER A 944 -0.76 -28.99 19.68
C SER A 944 0.62 -29.06 20.33
N PRO A 945 1.53 -28.13 19.99
CA PRO A 945 2.84 -28.11 20.59
C PRO A 945 2.78 -27.77 22.09
N GLN A 946 3.81 -28.15 22.82
CA GLN A 946 3.87 -28.01 24.27
C GLN A 946 3.83 -26.55 24.73
N GLU A 947 4.30 -25.66 23.87
CA GLU A 947 4.48 -24.28 24.17
C GLU A 947 3.17 -23.49 24.07
N ILE A 948 2.15 -23.88 23.30
CA ILE A 948 0.96 -23.02 23.12
C ILE A 948 0.11 -22.86 24.39
N GLN A 949 -0.54 -21.70 24.53
CA GLN A 949 -1.31 -21.36 25.73
C GLN A 949 -2.58 -22.20 25.86
N ASN A 950 -3.34 -22.31 24.78
CA ASN A 950 -4.52 -23.15 24.72
C ASN A 950 -4.29 -24.26 23.70
N ALA A 951 -4.35 -25.50 24.16
CA ALA A 951 -4.09 -26.66 23.32
C ALA A 951 -5.13 -26.81 22.20
N THR A 952 -6.30 -26.18 22.27
CA THR A 952 -7.30 -26.21 21.18
C THR A 952 -7.09 -25.13 20.12
N ASP A 953 -6.03 -24.32 20.21
CA ASP A 953 -5.74 -23.30 19.20
C ASP A 953 -4.94 -23.89 18.03
N VAL A 954 -5.28 -23.46 16.82
CA VAL A 954 -4.52 -23.73 15.59
C VAL A 954 -3.46 -22.63 15.45
N ILE A 955 -2.20 -23.01 15.29
CA ILE A 955 -1.10 -22.06 15.19
C ILE A 955 -0.77 -21.71 13.74
N LEU A 956 -0.64 -20.41 13.51
CA LEU A 956 -0.08 -19.79 12.32
C LEU A 956 1.31 -19.28 12.69
N THR A 957 2.38 -19.81 12.10
CA THR A 957 3.75 -19.44 12.51
C THR A 957 4.71 -19.30 11.33
N TYR A 958 5.83 -18.62 11.59
CA TYR A 958 6.96 -18.49 10.67
C TYR A 958 7.96 -19.63 10.89
N ARG A 959 8.61 -20.09 9.82
CA ARG A 959 9.74 -21.02 9.93
C ARG A 959 10.68 -20.93 8.74
N ASN A 960 11.87 -21.52 8.87
CA ASN A 960 12.78 -21.70 7.75
C ASN A 960 12.33 -22.88 6.88
N PHE A 961 12.00 -22.64 5.62
CA PHE A 961 11.52 -23.66 4.68
C PHE A 961 12.64 -24.36 3.90
N GLY A 962 13.89 -23.92 4.07
CA GLY A 962 15.07 -24.49 3.43
C GLY A 962 15.64 -23.57 2.35
N ASP A 963 16.21 -24.17 1.31
CA ASP A 963 16.95 -23.44 0.27
C ASP A 963 16.07 -23.23 -0.98
N VAL A 964 16.05 -22.00 -1.49
CA VAL A 964 15.45 -21.66 -2.78
C VAL A 964 16.49 -21.03 -3.69
N SER A 965 16.35 -21.23 -5.00
CA SER A 965 17.29 -20.71 -6.00
C SER A 965 16.56 -20.30 -7.26
N PHE A 966 16.93 -19.14 -7.79
CA PHE A 966 16.33 -18.54 -8.97
C PHE A 966 17.37 -17.68 -9.69
N TYR A 967 17.15 -17.45 -10.97
CA TYR A 967 17.88 -16.49 -11.78
C TYR A 967 16.88 -15.59 -12.51
N GLY A 968 17.37 -14.47 -13.03
CA GLY A 968 16.55 -13.50 -13.72
C GLY A 968 17.36 -12.49 -14.49
N THR A 969 16.66 -11.58 -15.16
CA THR A 969 17.25 -10.43 -15.84
C THR A 969 16.37 -9.20 -15.72
N ASP A 970 17.01 -8.05 -15.64
CA ASP A 970 16.37 -6.74 -15.68
C ASP A 970 16.97 -5.93 -16.83
N ILE A 971 16.14 -5.40 -17.71
CA ILE A 971 16.53 -4.66 -18.91
C ILE A 971 15.81 -3.31 -18.90
N SER A 972 16.55 -2.24 -19.19
CA SER A 972 16.00 -0.90 -19.38
C SER A 972 16.67 -0.21 -20.56
N PHE A 973 15.85 0.31 -21.46
CA PHE A 973 16.26 1.15 -22.58
C PHE A 973 15.51 2.47 -22.50
N ASN A 974 16.24 3.58 -22.51
CA ASN A 974 15.68 4.92 -22.64
C ASN A 974 16.31 5.56 -23.87
N TYR A 975 15.52 5.72 -24.93
CA TYR A 975 15.94 6.28 -26.21
C TYR A 975 15.39 7.69 -26.35
N ASN A 976 16.29 8.66 -26.43
CA ASN A 976 15.98 10.05 -26.74
C ASN A 976 15.98 10.20 -28.27
N ALA A 977 14.80 10.17 -28.86
CA ALA A 977 14.64 10.30 -30.31
C ALA A 977 14.88 11.73 -30.78
N SER A 978 14.48 12.71 -29.96
CA SER A 978 14.78 14.14 -30.10
C SER A 978 14.81 14.78 -28.71
N ARG A 979 14.92 16.12 -28.62
CA ARG A 979 14.77 16.86 -27.34
C ARG A 979 13.40 16.70 -26.72
N SER A 980 12.38 16.59 -27.57
CA SER A 980 10.99 16.51 -27.12
C SER A 980 10.53 15.08 -26.89
N TRP A 981 10.99 14.13 -27.72
CA TRP A 981 10.50 12.75 -27.70
C TRP A 981 11.49 11.78 -27.07
N ARG A 982 11.02 11.06 -26.04
CA ARG A 982 11.75 9.96 -25.40
C ARG A 982 10.90 8.70 -25.32
N PHE A 983 11.51 7.57 -25.61
CA PHE A 983 10.90 6.25 -25.56
C PHE A 983 11.58 5.41 -24.49
N GLY A 984 10.79 4.78 -23.62
CA GLY A 984 11.26 3.89 -22.57
C GLY A 984 10.76 2.47 -22.80
N LEU A 985 11.63 1.49 -22.58
CA LEU A 985 11.29 0.07 -22.55
C LEU A 985 11.98 -0.58 -21.35
N ASN A 986 11.19 -1.22 -20.49
CA ASN A 986 11.65 -1.93 -19.31
C ASN A 986 11.12 -3.36 -19.36
N TYR A 987 11.98 -4.34 -19.07
CA TYR A 987 11.60 -5.74 -18.99
C TYR A 987 12.28 -6.39 -17.79
N SER A 988 11.53 -7.16 -17.03
CA SER A 988 12.06 -7.98 -15.94
C SER A 988 11.55 -9.40 -16.07
N PHE A 989 12.48 -10.34 -15.86
CA PHE A 989 12.20 -11.77 -15.84
C PHE A 989 12.79 -12.42 -14.60
N VAL A 990 12.02 -13.34 -13.99
CA VAL A 990 12.51 -14.28 -12.98
C VAL A 990 12.07 -15.70 -13.32
N SER A 991 13.00 -16.65 -13.19
CA SER A 991 12.82 -18.06 -13.58
C SER A 991 11.70 -18.81 -12.86
N LYS A 992 11.34 -18.39 -11.64
CA LYS A 992 10.38 -19.07 -10.77
C LYS A 992 9.59 -18.05 -9.96
N ASP A 993 8.28 -18.21 -9.95
CA ASP A 993 7.31 -17.52 -9.09
C ASP A 993 6.82 -18.44 -7.95
N PHE A 994 7.25 -19.70 -7.94
CA PHE A 994 6.79 -20.73 -7.01
C PHE A 994 7.85 -21.81 -6.78
N PHE A 995 7.99 -22.26 -5.54
CA PHE A 995 8.97 -23.28 -5.14
C PHE A 995 8.28 -24.42 -4.37
N ALA A 996 8.02 -25.53 -5.06
CA ALA A 996 7.47 -26.74 -4.47
C ALA A 996 8.58 -27.56 -3.79
N LYS A 997 8.37 -27.98 -2.53
CA LYS A 997 9.36 -28.73 -1.76
C LYS A 997 9.23 -30.26 -1.88
N SER A 998 8.02 -30.81 -2.00
CA SER A 998 7.77 -32.22 -2.34
C SER A 998 6.29 -32.47 -2.65
N ALA A 999 5.95 -33.60 -3.30
CA ALA A 999 4.56 -34.05 -3.49
C ALA A 999 3.87 -34.56 -2.21
N LYS A 1000 4.59 -34.68 -1.08
CA LYS A 1000 4.11 -35.33 0.16
C LYS A 1000 4.10 -34.42 1.40
N GLN A 1001 4.43 -33.14 1.27
CA GLN A 1001 4.32 -32.14 2.34
C GLN A 1001 3.97 -30.77 1.73
N PRO A 1002 2.90 -30.11 2.19
CA PRO A 1002 2.33 -28.93 1.51
C PRO A 1002 3.04 -27.65 1.94
N HIS A 1003 4.16 -27.32 1.32
CA HIS A 1003 4.85 -26.06 1.62
C HIS A 1003 5.24 -25.34 0.34
N ASP A 1004 4.25 -24.64 -0.17
CA ASP A 1004 4.23 -23.85 -1.39
C ASP A 1004 4.78 -22.46 -1.12
N ILE A 1005 6.07 -22.22 -1.38
CA ILE A 1005 6.63 -20.86 -1.29
C ILE A 1005 6.31 -20.14 -2.59
N ALA A 1006 5.47 -19.11 -2.51
CA ALA A 1006 5.26 -18.20 -3.62
C ALA A 1006 6.27 -17.05 -3.57
N LEU A 1007 6.71 -16.59 -4.73
CA LEU A 1007 7.50 -15.36 -4.86
C LEU A 1007 6.62 -14.12 -4.62
N ASN A 1008 5.29 -14.26 -4.73
CA ASN A 1008 4.30 -13.19 -4.66
C ASN A 1008 4.61 -12.05 -5.64
N ALA A 1009 5.21 -12.40 -6.77
CA ALA A 1009 5.61 -11.51 -7.83
C ALA A 1009 5.55 -12.26 -9.18
N PRO A 1010 5.29 -11.55 -10.28
CA PRO A 1010 5.19 -12.12 -11.63
C PRO A 1010 6.54 -12.64 -12.15
N LYS A 1011 6.52 -13.68 -13.00
CA LYS A 1011 7.73 -14.09 -13.73
C LYS A 1011 8.11 -13.05 -14.78
N HIS A 1012 7.15 -12.57 -15.55
CA HIS A 1012 7.37 -11.59 -16.61
C HIS A 1012 6.68 -10.25 -16.31
N LYS A 1013 7.45 -9.16 -16.45
CA LYS A 1013 6.93 -7.79 -16.45
C LYS A 1013 7.48 -7.03 -17.65
N LEU A 1014 6.61 -6.27 -18.30
CA LEU A 1014 6.98 -5.39 -19.40
C LEU A 1014 6.39 -4.01 -19.14
N GLY A 1015 7.23 -2.98 -19.27
CA GLY A 1015 6.84 -1.57 -19.21
C GLY A 1015 7.30 -0.86 -20.47
N ALA A 1016 6.43 -0.10 -21.10
CA ALA A 1016 6.77 0.79 -22.21
C ALA A 1016 6.28 2.20 -21.89
N SER A 1017 7.03 3.22 -22.29
CA SER A 1017 6.64 4.60 -22.10
C SER A 1017 7.00 5.47 -23.30
N VAL A 1018 6.14 6.43 -23.61
CA VAL A 1018 6.41 7.50 -24.57
C VAL A 1018 6.27 8.80 -23.80
N HIS A 1019 7.33 9.59 -23.81
CA HIS A 1019 7.40 10.89 -23.17
C HIS A 1019 7.56 11.97 -24.23
N TYR A 1020 6.78 13.04 -24.08
CA TYR A 1020 6.85 14.25 -24.87
C TYR A 1020 7.09 15.44 -23.95
N ARG A 1021 7.99 16.34 -24.32
CA ARG A 1021 8.20 17.60 -23.62
C ARG A 1021 8.56 18.71 -24.59
N GLU A 1022 7.88 19.84 -24.46
CA GLU A 1022 8.17 21.04 -25.22
C GLU A 1022 8.57 22.16 -24.27
N ALA A 1023 9.89 22.37 -24.12
CA ALA A 1023 10.45 23.27 -23.12
C ALA A 1023 9.92 24.71 -23.23
N ASN A 1024 9.70 25.19 -24.46
CA ASN A 1024 9.27 26.57 -24.72
C ASN A 1024 7.84 26.86 -24.27
N THR A 1025 6.95 25.85 -24.36
CA THR A 1025 5.55 25.99 -23.94
C THR A 1025 5.32 25.50 -22.51
N GLY A 1026 6.30 24.79 -21.94
CA GLY A 1026 6.17 24.10 -20.65
C GLY A 1026 5.17 22.94 -20.68
N LEU A 1027 4.75 22.49 -21.86
CA LEU A 1027 3.90 21.32 -22.06
C LEU A 1027 4.73 20.04 -21.97
N ASP A 1028 4.25 19.06 -21.22
CA ASP A 1028 4.78 17.71 -21.21
C ASP A 1028 3.67 16.66 -21.08
N GLY A 1029 3.99 15.43 -21.45
CA GLY A 1029 3.11 14.30 -21.25
C GLY A 1029 3.84 12.96 -21.35
N GLU A 1030 3.34 11.98 -20.62
CA GLU A 1030 3.82 10.61 -20.66
C GLU A 1030 2.64 9.64 -20.81
N LEU A 1031 2.70 8.79 -21.83
CA LEU A 1031 1.88 7.59 -21.89
C LEU A 1031 2.74 6.41 -21.46
N ARG A 1032 2.25 5.62 -20.51
CA ARG A 1032 2.92 4.44 -19.97
C ARG A 1032 2.02 3.23 -20.05
N VAL A 1033 2.52 2.12 -20.57
CA VAL A 1033 1.82 0.83 -20.62
C VAL A 1033 2.60 -0.20 -19.84
N ARG A 1034 1.91 -0.93 -18.95
CA ARG A 1034 2.50 -1.97 -18.10
C ARG A 1034 1.73 -3.27 -18.26
N TYR A 1035 2.45 -4.34 -18.60
CA TYR A 1035 1.95 -5.71 -18.62
C TYR A 1035 2.55 -6.48 -17.44
N ILE A 1036 1.68 -7.10 -16.65
CA ILE A 1036 2.01 -7.93 -15.50
C ILE A 1036 1.40 -9.31 -15.72
N GLU A 1037 2.26 -10.34 -15.83
CA GLU A 1037 1.81 -11.73 -15.90
C GLU A 1037 1.13 -12.16 -14.58
N GLY A 1038 0.14 -13.06 -14.63
CA GLY A 1038 -0.47 -13.63 -13.44
C GLY A 1038 0.50 -14.52 -12.64
N PHE A 1039 0.33 -14.56 -11.32
CA PHE A 1039 1.21 -15.31 -10.42
C PHE A 1039 0.48 -15.82 -9.17
N PRO A 1040 0.95 -16.93 -8.56
CA PRO A 1040 0.42 -17.40 -7.29
C PRO A 1040 0.82 -16.46 -6.14
N VAL A 1041 -0.07 -16.31 -5.17
CA VAL A 1041 0.16 -15.57 -3.94
C VAL A 1041 -0.02 -16.49 -2.74
N ASN A 1042 0.97 -16.48 -1.86
CA ASN A 1042 0.93 -17.07 -0.52
C ASN A 1042 1.57 -16.09 0.46
N SER A 1043 0.74 -15.36 1.21
CA SER A 1043 1.16 -14.34 2.16
C SER A 1043 0.23 -14.32 3.38
N GLY A 1044 0.50 -15.19 4.36
CA GLY A 1044 -0.31 -15.28 5.56
C GLY A 1044 -1.69 -15.86 5.26
N VAL A 1045 -2.74 -15.18 5.70
CA VAL A 1045 -4.13 -15.56 5.41
C VAL A 1045 -4.58 -15.26 3.96
N TYR A 1046 -3.75 -14.59 3.15
CA TYR A 1046 -4.05 -14.28 1.74
C TYR A 1046 -3.37 -15.25 0.80
N ILE A 1047 -4.16 -16.22 0.31
CA ILE A 1047 -3.68 -17.29 -0.56
C ILE A 1047 -4.59 -17.40 -1.78
N GLY A 1048 -4.00 -17.51 -2.96
CA GLY A 1048 -4.70 -17.56 -4.23
C GLY A 1048 -3.80 -17.23 -5.40
N ALA A 1049 -4.35 -16.60 -6.44
CA ALA A 1049 -3.59 -16.12 -7.59
C ALA A 1049 -4.01 -14.71 -7.97
N VAL A 1050 -3.05 -13.94 -8.45
CA VAL A 1050 -3.28 -12.68 -9.17
C VAL A 1050 -3.40 -13.01 -10.66
N GLN A 1051 -4.42 -12.47 -11.32
CA GLN A 1051 -4.63 -12.65 -12.76
C GLN A 1051 -3.70 -11.74 -13.55
N THR A 1052 -3.36 -12.14 -14.77
CA THR A 1052 -2.63 -11.28 -15.72
C THR A 1052 -3.42 -10.00 -16.00
N TYR A 1053 -2.74 -8.84 -16.00
CA TYR A 1053 -3.35 -7.58 -16.37
C TYR A 1053 -2.41 -6.66 -17.16
N THR A 1054 -3.02 -5.81 -17.98
CA THR A 1054 -2.34 -4.73 -18.69
C THR A 1054 -3.04 -3.42 -18.37
N ILE A 1055 -2.26 -2.43 -17.94
CA ILE A 1055 -2.75 -1.10 -17.57
C ILE A 1055 -1.98 -0.03 -18.36
N ALA A 1056 -2.71 1.01 -18.76
CA ALA A 1056 -2.15 2.19 -19.38
C ALA A 1056 -2.39 3.39 -18.48
N ASP A 1057 -1.36 4.18 -18.22
CA ASP A 1057 -1.40 5.40 -17.41
C ASP A 1057 -1.00 6.58 -18.31
N LEU A 1058 -1.66 7.71 -18.14
CA LEU A 1058 -1.38 8.96 -18.85
C LEU A 1058 -1.09 10.07 -17.85
N ASP A 1059 0.05 10.71 -17.97
CA ASP A 1059 0.41 11.95 -17.27
C ASP A 1059 0.47 13.09 -18.30
N ALA A 1060 -0.07 14.26 -17.96
CA ALA A 1060 0.05 15.47 -18.76
C ALA A 1060 0.32 16.67 -17.85
N GLY A 1061 1.24 17.54 -18.22
CA GLY A 1061 1.62 18.71 -17.46
C GLY A 1061 1.76 19.95 -18.32
N TYR A 1062 1.47 21.11 -17.73
CA TYR A 1062 1.59 22.39 -18.41
C TYR A 1062 2.05 23.48 -17.44
N ALA A 1063 3.11 24.21 -17.80
CA ALA A 1063 3.55 25.38 -17.07
C ALA A 1063 2.72 26.61 -17.46
N ILE A 1064 2.14 27.28 -16.46
CA ILE A 1064 1.41 28.53 -16.61
C ILE A 1064 2.32 29.66 -16.12
N GLY A 1065 3.03 30.31 -17.05
CA GLY A 1065 4.09 31.26 -16.70
C GLY A 1065 5.30 30.55 -16.07
N SER A 1066 6.11 31.28 -15.30
CA SER A 1066 7.36 30.74 -14.73
C SER A 1066 7.16 29.95 -13.43
N ASN A 1067 6.07 30.21 -12.70
CA ASN A 1067 5.95 29.81 -11.29
C ASN A 1067 4.77 28.89 -11.00
N THR A 1068 3.87 28.68 -11.96
CA THR A 1068 2.66 27.88 -11.78
C THR A 1068 2.69 26.69 -12.71
N ARG A 1069 2.28 25.51 -12.23
CA ARG A 1069 2.19 24.29 -13.03
C ARG A 1069 0.89 23.57 -12.74
N THR A 1070 0.18 23.16 -13.78
CA THR A 1070 -0.95 22.24 -13.67
C THR A 1070 -0.55 20.89 -14.23
N SER A 1071 -1.04 19.80 -13.64
CA SER A 1071 -0.82 18.44 -14.14
C SER A 1071 -2.02 17.55 -13.89
N LEU A 1072 -2.30 16.67 -14.85
CA LEU A 1072 -3.34 15.66 -14.82
C LEU A 1072 -2.68 14.29 -14.91
N ALA A 1073 -2.92 13.42 -13.92
CA ALA A 1073 -2.58 12.01 -13.97
C ALA A 1073 -3.86 11.19 -14.11
N VAL A 1074 -3.89 10.27 -15.09
CA VAL A 1074 -4.97 9.31 -15.30
C VAL A 1074 -4.36 7.91 -15.24
N GLN A 1075 -4.55 7.24 -14.11
CA GLN A 1075 -4.10 5.87 -13.93
C GLN A 1075 -5.16 4.91 -14.44
N ASN A 1076 -4.74 3.84 -15.12
CA ASN A 1076 -5.66 2.86 -15.72
C ASN A 1076 -6.70 3.53 -16.65
N VAL A 1077 -6.23 4.21 -17.69
CA VAL A 1077 -7.02 5.00 -18.66
C VAL A 1077 -8.22 4.23 -19.22
N PHE A 1078 -8.09 2.91 -19.43
CA PHE A 1078 -9.14 2.06 -19.97
C PHE A 1078 -10.10 1.47 -18.93
N ASP A 1079 -9.96 1.85 -17.65
CA ASP A 1079 -10.77 1.40 -16.52
C ASP A 1079 -10.92 -0.13 -16.45
N ARG A 1080 -9.81 -0.84 -16.72
CA ARG A 1080 -9.80 -2.30 -16.64
C ARG A 1080 -9.69 -2.73 -15.18
N PRO A 1081 -10.67 -3.41 -14.59
CA PRO A 1081 -10.60 -3.82 -13.20
C PRO A 1081 -9.43 -4.79 -13.02
N TYR A 1082 -8.55 -4.51 -12.06
CA TYR A 1082 -7.43 -5.37 -11.74
C TYR A 1082 -7.23 -5.45 -10.23
N ARG A 1083 -6.54 -6.49 -9.78
CA ARG A 1083 -6.19 -6.70 -8.38
C ARG A 1083 -4.70 -7.03 -8.32
N ALA A 1084 -3.90 -6.17 -7.68
CA ALA A 1084 -2.46 -6.35 -7.62
C ALA A 1084 -1.99 -7.31 -6.50
N PHE A 1085 -2.88 -7.67 -5.56
CA PHE A 1085 -2.58 -8.59 -4.48
C PHE A 1085 -3.84 -9.31 -3.97
N VAL A 1086 -3.74 -10.56 -3.50
CA VAL A 1086 -4.90 -11.28 -2.92
C VAL A 1086 -5.32 -10.60 -1.62
N GLY A 1087 -6.63 -10.36 -1.44
CA GLY A 1087 -7.16 -9.63 -0.29
C GLY A 1087 -7.21 -8.10 -0.46
N ALA A 1088 -6.56 -7.57 -1.49
CA ALA A 1088 -6.68 -6.16 -1.87
C ALA A 1088 -7.99 -5.91 -2.67
N PRO A 1089 -8.50 -4.67 -2.65
CA PRO A 1089 -9.64 -4.30 -3.48
C PRO A 1089 -9.36 -4.46 -4.98
N ILE A 1090 -10.43 -4.51 -5.76
CA ILE A 1090 -10.35 -4.41 -7.23
C ILE A 1090 -10.24 -2.92 -7.57
N ILE A 1091 -9.14 -2.54 -8.21
CA ILE A 1091 -8.80 -1.15 -8.53
C ILE A 1091 -9.28 -0.83 -9.94
N GLY A 1092 -9.95 0.32 -10.07
CA GLY A 1092 -10.41 0.90 -11.34
C GLY A 1092 -9.53 2.06 -11.80
N ARG A 1093 -10.07 2.91 -12.68
CA ARG A 1093 -9.44 4.17 -13.08
C ARG A 1093 -9.33 5.14 -11.90
N LEU A 1094 -8.27 5.96 -11.94
CA LEU A 1094 -8.07 7.05 -11.00
C LEU A 1094 -7.52 8.28 -11.72
N MET A 1095 -8.30 9.36 -11.77
CA MET A 1095 -7.91 10.66 -12.31
C MET A 1095 -7.55 11.63 -11.19
N ILE A 1096 -6.43 12.35 -11.31
CA ILE A 1096 -5.94 13.33 -10.34
C ILE A 1096 -5.51 14.59 -11.09
N LEU A 1097 -6.14 15.72 -10.80
CA LEU A 1097 -5.67 17.03 -11.23
C LEU A 1097 -4.93 17.70 -10.08
N ARG A 1098 -3.80 18.34 -10.37
CA ARG A 1098 -2.97 19.03 -9.39
C ARG A 1098 -2.44 20.35 -9.92
N LEU A 1099 -2.53 21.38 -9.10
CA LEU A 1099 -1.93 22.68 -9.30
C LEU A 1099 -0.77 22.85 -8.32
N VAL A 1100 0.36 23.34 -8.80
CA VAL A 1100 1.55 23.68 -8.01
C VAL A 1100 1.89 25.14 -8.28
N GLN A 1101 2.10 25.91 -7.22
CA GLN A 1101 2.51 27.30 -7.26
C GLN A 1101 3.81 27.45 -6.48
N SER A 1102 4.84 28.02 -7.11
CA SER A 1102 6.09 28.40 -6.48
C SER A 1102 6.17 29.91 -6.29
N PHE A 1103 6.84 30.37 -5.24
CA PHE A 1103 7.01 31.78 -4.87
C PHE A 1103 8.46 32.07 -4.48
#